data_AF-A0A937B3F4-F1
#
_entry.id   AF-A0A937B3F4-F1
#
_cell.length_a   1.000
_cell.length_b   1.000
_cell.length_c   1.000
_cell.angle_alpha   90.00
_cell.angle_beta   90.00
_cell.angle_gamma   90.00
#
_symmetry.space_group_name_H-M   'P 1'
#
loop_
_entity.id
_entity.type
_entity.pdbx_description
1 polymer ?
#
loop_
_entity_poly.entity_id
_entity_poly.type
_entity_poly.pdbx_seq_one_letter_code
_entity_poly.pdbx_strand_id
1 'polypeptide(L)'
;MKIPSILIARHLCELLPSQIQTRIFGDHAFVSQYGRLSRTVLTIDGRVSIDQHELVAAARRLLAGQGDQKLKDTSGNQLTVTLDRSTVVLKVLGEKDQEQQIALPDLAVLSPSFDQRVQALKRMIDSFGPAAPDFSALTTAAGNRELTDEEIADLLEERSTGFASHMVRIEMAHRGHQVEVDDIVPDSLRYYELYCGPDPRSLHPEKYLSEVLPSYRQRLLQRNLLKGLEICLLGALRDDLMPAAWTTHVSDDDMWQALQSIDTCANPFAALGVLDIAITRQHDSRYESLASEIIVQLGRDTLLRPDGVDGYEILPLFAQLTLDRINILEGGALRQPFWKRLCAWMHSGLLVRSTLNISIKLAPLCEWVNNNRNMASTYAQMLDLRREPMYRAGGFSPSYLREEVIGRLVVLRARHETAGRLVPNSDVIDAAMAKLAEEGSPLGWAMPGPLDGHMRPSERSNRSLSNADTEHVLRQLYEDPSGSIWSRLAYFSQCFDLGGKVLEQACQACVPANFDHELMKGREHPDRLFDVCLIAVSHRSKKLANSIATIAVRIAPSAVTEEAAMALLQIILLASGAFENEREWAAWTSDHLDRLGNTLPCGEAIKIFHEHLVAVRKVLPISDLVTSRAEAVAAAAS
;
A
#
# COMPACT_ATOMS: atom_id res chain seq x y z
N MET A 1 29.79 -44.25 8.68
CA MET A 1 28.33 -43.97 8.59
C MET A 1 28.19 -42.64 7.84
N LYS A 2 27.68 -42.64 6.60
CA LYS A 2 27.49 -41.39 5.84
C LYS A 2 26.19 -40.74 6.34
N ILE A 3 26.28 -39.54 6.90
CA ILE A 3 25.09 -38.75 7.24
C ILE A 3 24.40 -38.41 5.92
N PRO A 4 23.10 -38.71 5.75
CA PRO A 4 22.34 -38.34 4.56
C PRO A 4 22.46 -36.84 4.29
N SER A 5 22.79 -36.47 3.05
CA SER A 5 22.98 -35.07 2.62
C SER A 5 21.77 -34.18 2.96
N ILE A 6 20.57 -34.77 2.96
CA ILE A 6 19.31 -34.14 3.35
C ILE A 6 19.30 -33.68 4.82
N LEU A 7 19.86 -34.45 5.75
CA LEU A 7 19.88 -34.07 7.17
C LEU A 7 20.87 -32.93 7.43
N ILE A 8 21.98 -32.90 6.68
CA ILE A 8 22.96 -31.82 6.76
C ILE A 8 22.35 -30.53 6.19
N ALA A 9 21.74 -30.60 5.00
CA ALA A 9 21.08 -29.46 4.39
C ALA A 9 19.97 -28.90 5.29
N ARG A 10 19.17 -29.77 5.93
CA ARG A 10 18.12 -29.35 6.88
C ARG A 10 18.69 -28.59 8.06
N HIS A 11 19.69 -29.17 8.71
CA HIS A 11 20.30 -28.56 9.89
C HIS A 11 20.94 -27.21 9.56
N LEU A 12 21.59 -27.09 8.40
CA LEU A 12 22.14 -25.81 7.96
C LEU A 12 21.04 -24.78 7.67
N CYS A 13 19.90 -25.18 7.09
CA CYS A 13 18.78 -24.28 6.86
C CYS A 13 18.15 -23.79 8.18
N GLU A 14 18.00 -24.66 9.18
CA GLU A 14 17.47 -24.32 10.51
C GLU A 14 18.33 -23.24 11.23
N LEU A 15 19.61 -23.13 10.88
CA LEU A 15 20.53 -22.11 11.42
C LEU A 15 20.43 -20.76 10.70
N LEU A 16 19.73 -20.68 9.56
CA LEU A 16 19.59 -19.46 8.77
C LEU A 16 18.39 -18.63 9.25
N PRO A 17 18.40 -17.30 9.11
CA PRO A 17 17.21 -16.47 9.30
C PRO A 17 16.03 -16.94 8.44
N SER A 18 14.80 -16.79 8.95
CA SER A 18 13.56 -17.25 8.28
C SER A 18 13.43 -16.75 6.84
N GLN A 19 13.87 -15.53 6.55
CA GLN A 19 13.87 -14.96 5.20
C GLN A 19 14.77 -15.74 4.23
N ILE A 20 15.94 -16.17 4.68
CA ILE A 20 16.86 -17.00 3.88
C ILE A 20 16.30 -18.41 3.74
N GLN A 21 15.69 -18.95 4.80
CA GLN A 21 15.00 -20.24 4.74
C GLN A 21 13.91 -20.22 3.66
N THR A 22 13.02 -19.22 3.65
CA THR A 22 11.96 -19.09 2.65
C THR A 22 12.51 -19.03 1.24
N ARG A 23 13.59 -18.27 0.99
CA ARG A 23 14.25 -18.22 -0.32
C ARG A 23 14.83 -19.57 -0.74
N ILE A 24 15.54 -20.24 0.15
CA ILE A 24 16.15 -21.56 -0.11
C ILE A 24 15.07 -22.61 -0.38
N PHE A 25 13.98 -22.60 0.40
CA PHE A 25 12.87 -23.54 0.24
C PHE A 25 11.98 -23.20 -0.97
N GLY A 26 12.02 -21.97 -1.48
CA GLY A 26 11.38 -21.58 -2.75
C GLY A 26 12.19 -21.92 -4.00
N ASP A 27 13.47 -22.29 -3.88
CA ASP A 27 14.33 -22.65 -5.01
C ASP A 27 14.04 -24.10 -5.46
N HIS A 28 13.44 -24.25 -6.65
CA HIS A 28 13.12 -25.57 -7.23
C HIS A 28 14.35 -26.46 -7.44
N ALA A 29 15.52 -25.90 -7.78
CA ALA A 29 16.73 -26.69 -7.97
C ALA A 29 17.21 -27.24 -6.62
N PHE A 30 17.17 -26.41 -5.58
CA PHE A 30 17.52 -26.83 -4.22
C PHE A 30 16.54 -27.90 -3.69
N VAL A 31 15.24 -27.67 -3.82
CA VAL A 31 14.18 -28.62 -3.42
C VAL A 31 14.27 -29.92 -4.21
N SER A 32 14.57 -29.87 -5.51
CA SER A 32 14.74 -31.07 -6.33
C SER A 32 15.98 -31.89 -5.92
N GLN A 33 17.05 -31.23 -5.46
CA GLN A 33 18.30 -31.88 -5.10
C GLN A 33 18.28 -32.46 -3.67
N TYR A 34 17.67 -31.77 -2.73
CA TYR A 34 17.68 -32.12 -1.30
C TYR A 34 16.32 -32.54 -0.75
N GLY A 35 15.25 -32.53 -1.56
CA GLY A 35 13.88 -32.74 -1.12
C GLY A 35 13.28 -31.50 -0.45
N ARG A 36 11.95 -31.48 -0.25
CA ARG A 36 11.30 -30.45 0.58
C ARG A 36 11.76 -30.64 2.03
N LEU A 37 12.65 -29.75 2.47
CA LEU A 37 13.22 -29.76 3.83
C LEU A 37 12.35 -29.04 4.85
N SER A 38 11.47 -28.13 4.41
CA SER A 38 10.52 -27.46 5.28
C SER A 38 9.37 -28.42 5.60
N ARG A 39 9.26 -28.81 6.87
CA ARG A 39 7.98 -29.28 7.40
C ARG A 39 7.06 -28.07 7.45
N THR A 40 6.11 -28.00 6.53
CA THR A 40 5.04 -27.01 6.65
C THR A 40 4.19 -27.41 7.84
N VAL A 41 4.29 -26.65 8.92
CA VAL A 41 3.51 -26.88 10.13
C VAL A 41 2.23 -26.08 10.00
N LEU A 42 1.10 -26.77 10.01
CA LEU A 42 -0.22 -26.16 10.07
C LEU A 42 -0.62 -25.98 11.52
N THR A 43 -0.91 -24.75 11.92
CA THR A 43 -1.53 -24.47 13.20
C THR A 43 -3.04 -24.39 13.03
N ILE A 44 -3.76 -25.33 13.63
CA ILE A 44 -5.21 -25.45 13.58
C ILE A 44 -5.81 -24.84 14.86
N ASP A 45 -6.73 -23.89 14.68
CA ASP A 45 -7.38 -23.12 15.76
C ASP A 45 -6.42 -22.47 16.77
N GLY A 46 -5.18 -22.18 16.35
CA GLY A 46 -4.15 -21.62 17.23
C GLY A 46 -3.66 -22.57 18.32
N ARG A 47 -4.08 -23.85 18.30
CA ARG A 47 -3.84 -24.81 19.40
C ARG A 47 -2.97 -25.98 19.00
N VAL A 48 -3.20 -26.53 17.82
CA VAL A 48 -2.54 -27.77 17.39
C VAL A 48 -1.67 -27.49 16.17
N SER A 49 -0.38 -27.74 16.30
CA SER A 49 0.59 -27.59 15.23
C SER A 49 0.95 -28.98 14.68
N ILE A 50 0.64 -29.25 13.41
CA ILE A 50 0.81 -30.59 12.80
C ILE A 50 1.62 -30.45 11.51
N ASP A 51 2.47 -31.44 11.24
CA ASP A 51 3.08 -31.58 9.92
C ASP A 51 2.00 -31.79 8.84
N GLN A 52 1.98 -30.89 7.86
CA GLN A 52 0.99 -30.91 6.79
C GLN A 52 0.97 -32.24 6.02
N HIS A 53 2.14 -32.82 5.73
CA HIS A 53 2.21 -34.06 4.96
C HIS A 53 1.65 -35.23 5.78
N GLU A 54 1.93 -35.29 7.09
CA GLU A 54 1.36 -36.29 7.98
C GLU A 54 -0.17 -36.17 8.05
N LEU A 55 -0.69 -34.94 8.16
CA LEU A 55 -2.14 -34.69 8.18
C LEU A 55 -2.82 -35.11 6.88
N VAL A 56 -2.26 -34.71 5.73
CA VAL A 56 -2.80 -35.05 4.40
C VAL A 56 -2.78 -36.56 4.17
N ALA A 57 -1.68 -37.23 4.52
CA ALA A 57 -1.56 -38.68 4.40
C ALA A 57 -2.56 -39.42 5.28
N ALA A 58 -2.74 -38.99 6.54
CA ALA A 58 -3.73 -39.55 7.45
C ALA A 58 -5.16 -39.35 6.92
N ALA A 59 -5.49 -38.14 6.44
CA ALA A 59 -6.80 -37.84 5.89
C ALA A 59 -7.12 -38.70 4.65
N ARG A 60 -6.17 -38.92 3.74
CA ARG A 60 -6.35 -39.81 2.58
C ARG A 60 -6.65 -41.25 3.01
N ARG A 61 -5.86 -41.81 3.93
CA ARG A 61 -6.08 -43.19 4.43
C ARG A 61 -7.44 -43.34 5.09
N LEU A 62 -7.81 -42.36 5.90
CA LEU A 62 -9.10 -42.30 6.57
C LEU A 62 -10.26 -42.23 5.56
N LEU A 63 -10.20 -41.34 4.57
CA LEU A 63 -11.21 -41.19 3.51
C LEU A 63 -11.27 -42.40 2.57
N ALA A 64 -10.18 -43.16 2.44
CA ALA A 64 -10.13 -44.44 1.73
C ALA A 64 -10.67 -45.63 2.56
N GLY A 65 -11.15 -45.39 3.79
CA GLY A 65 -11.77 -46.41 4.64
C GLY A 65 -10.80 -47.21 5.51
N GLN A 66 -9.55 -46.73 5.73
CA GLN A 66 -8.55 -47.43 6.54
C GLN A 66 -8.69 -47.20 8.06
N GLY A 67 -9.86 -46.75 8.53
CA GLY A 67 -10.16 -46.47 9.93
C GLY A 67 -9.43 -45.25 10.50
N ASP A 68 -9.59 -45.03 11.81
CA ASP A 68 -9.00 -43.90 12.53
C ASP A 68 -7.47 -43.90 12.46
N GLN A 69 -6.89 -42.72 12.27
CA GLN A 69 -5.44 -42.54 12.13
C GLN A 69 -4.87 -41.83 13.36
N LYS A 70 -3.72 -42.29 13.85
CA LYS A 70 -3.01 -41.63 14.95
C LYS A 70 -1.90 -40.73 14.39
N LEU A 71 -1.87 -39.48 14.86
CA LEU A 71 -0.85 -38.49 14.53
C LEU A 71 -0.19 -37.96 15.81
N LYS A 72 0.91 -37.24 15.66
CA LYS A 72 1.50 -36.44 16.72
C LYS A 72 1.54 -34.98 16.30
N ASP A 73 1.26 -34.08 17.22
CA ASP A 73 1.56 -32.67 17.01
C ASP A 73 3.08 -32.40 17.10
N THR A 74 3.51 -31.18 16.80
CA THR A 74 4.92 -30.77 16.91
C THR A 74 5.46 -30.79 18.34
N SER A 75 4.58 -30.83 19.35
CA SER A 75 4.91 -30.94 20.77
C SER A 75 4.98 -32.39 21.25
N GLY A 76 4.65 -33.36 20.39
CA GLY A 76 4.65 -34.79 20.68
C GLY A 76 3.33 -35.34 21.26
N ASN A 77 2.29 -34.53 21.41
CA ASN A 77 0.97 -34.95 21.90
C ASN A 77 0.29 -35.84 20.87
N GLN A 78 -0.41 -36.89 21.32
CA GLN A 78 -1.15 -37.78 20.42
C GLN A 78 -2.47 -37.15 19.98
N LEU A 79 -2.72 -37.23 18.68
CA LEU A 79 -3.94 -36.80 18.01
C LEU A 79 -4.59 -37.99 17.31
N THR A 80 -5.91 -38.00 17.21
CA THR A 80 -6.62 -39.00 16.41
C THR A 80 -7.41 -38.31 15.30
N VAL A 81 -7.19 -38.71 14.06
CA VAL A 81 -7.96 -38.26 12.90
C VAL A 81 -9.05 -39.28 12.61
N THR A 82 -10.30 -38.84 12.63
CA THR A 82 -11.50 -39.70 12.53
C THR A 82 -12.51 -39.11 11.56
N LEU A 83 -13.52 -39.88 11.15
CA LEU A 83 -14.63 -39.39 10.33
C LEU A 83 -15.88 -39.22 11.18
N ASP A 84 -16.43 -38.00 11.21
CA ASP A 84 -17.77 -37.74 11.72
C ASP A 84 -18.66 -37.23 10.58
N ARG A 85 -19.74 -37.96 10.26
CA ARG A 85 -20.70 -37.62 9.18
C ARG A 85 -20.00 -37.19 7.88
N SER A 86 -19.00 -37.95 7.44
CA SER A 86 -18.19 -37.68 6.23
C SER A 86 -17.30 -36.43 6.30
N THR A 87 -17.13 -35.83 7.47
CA THR A 87 -16.18 -34.74 7.74
C THR A 87 -14.97 -35.31 8.48
N VAL A 88 -13.77 -34.95 8.02
CA VAL A 88 -12.54 -35.29 8.75
C VAL A 88 -12.52 -34.49 10.04
N VAL A 89 -12.36 -35.15 11.18
CA VAL A 89 -12.32 -34.55 12.51
C VAL A 89 -11.01 -34.91 13.20
N LEU A 90 -10.34 -33.89 13.72
CA LEU A 90 -9.17 -34.05 14.57
C LEU A 90 -9.61 -34.06 16.04
N LYS A 91 -9.33 -35.16 16.74
CA LYS A 91 -9.55 -35.32 18.18
C LYS A 91 -8.26 -35.04 18.93
N VAL A 92 -8.32 -34.08 19.85
CA VAL A 92 -7.21 -33.57 20.66
C VAL A 92 -7.51 -33.86 22.13
N LEU A 93 -6.60 -34.54 22.83
CA LEU A 93 -6.67 -34.68 24.29
C LEU A 93 -6.17 -33.39 24.95
N GLY A 94 -7.06 -32.65 25.61
CA GLY A 94 -6.70 -31.45 26.37
C GLY A 94 -6.17 -31.74 27.79
N GLU A 95 -5.69 -30.70 28.48
CA GLU A 95 -5.06 -30.76 29.82
C GLU A 95 -5.94 -31.34 30.96
N LYS A 96 -7.24 -31.54 30.71
CA LYS A 96 -8.21 -32.08 31.68
C LYS A 96 -8.88 -33.38 31.22
N ASP A 97 -8.22 -34.14 30.34
CA ASP A 97 -8.81 -35.32 29.66
C ASP A 97 -10.12 -35.02 28.91
N GLN A 98 -10.38 -33.75 28.59
CA GLN A 98 -11.50 -33.38 27.72
C GLN A 98 -11.06 -33.50 26.27
N GLU A 99 -11.71 -34.40 25.53
CA GLU A 99 -11.52 -34.57 24.10
C GLU A 99 -12.17 -33.38 23.37
N GLN A 100 -11.34 -32.58 22.69
CA GLN A 100 -11.81 -31.55 21.78
C GLN A 100 -11.84 -32.10 20.36
N GLN A 101 -12.89 -31.76 19.61
CA GLN A 101 -13.06 -32.16 18.22
C GLN A 101 -12.98 -30.93 17.33
N ILE A 102 -12.07 -30.96 16.37
CA ILE A 102 -11.89 -29.90 15.37
C ILE A 102 -12.28 -30.45 14.01
N ALA A 103 -13.33 -29.90 13.42
CA ALA A 103 -13.80 -30.31 12.09
C ALA A 103 -12.92 -29.68 10.99
N LEU A 104 -12.49 -30.52 10.05
CA LEU A 104 -11.65 -30.15 8.91
C LEU A 104 -12.39 -30.50 7.60
N PRO A 105 -13.52 -29.83 7.29
CA PRO A 105 -14.34 -30.15 6.13
C PRO A 105 -13.59 -29.98 4.80
N ASP A 106 -12.55 -29.15 4.78
CA ASP A 106 -11.74 -28.87 3.59
C ASP A 106 -10.89 -30.06 3.18
N LEU A 107 -10.53 -30.96 4.11
CA LEU A 107 -9.80 -32.18 3.79
C LEU A 107 -10.65 -33.18 2.98
N ALA A 108 -11.96 -32.95 2.83
CA ALA A 108 -12.78 -33.72 1.90
C ALA A 108 -12.33 -33.57 0.43
N VAL A 109 -11.50 -32.58 0.11
CA VAL A 109 -10.82 -32.47 -1.19
C VAL A 109 -9.90 -33.68 -1.48
N LEU A 110 -9.50 -34.43 -0.45
CA LEU A 110 -8.70 -35.64 -0.55
C LEU A 110 -9.55 -36.90 -0.76
N SER A 111 -10.88 -36.76 -0.86
CA SER A 111 -11.78 -37.90 -1.00
C SER A 111 -11.52 -38.63 -2.33
N PRO A 112 -11.50 -39.97 -2.35
CA PRO A 112 -11.46 -40.73 -3.60
C PRO A 112 -12.75 -40.54 -4.41
N SER A 113 -13.87 -40.19 -3.75
CA SER A 113 -15.14 -39.87 -4.42
C SER A 113 -15.03 -38.58 -5.22
N PHE A 114 -15.29 -38.68 -6.53
CA PHE A 114 -15.30 -37.55 -7.46
C PHE A 114 -16.23 -36.42 -6.99
N ASP A 115 -17.49 -36.72 -6.68
CA ASP A 115 -18.48 -35.71 -6.32
C ASP A 115 -18.09 -34.98 -5.02
N GLN A 116 -17.68 -35.73 -4.01
CA GLN A 116 -17.25 -35.14 -2.73
C GLN A 116 -16.02 -34.26 -2.91
N ARG A 117 -15.03 -34.71 -3.67
CA ARG A 117 -13.78 -33.98 -3.93
C ARG A 117 -14.04 -32.68 -4.69
N VAL A 118 -14.80 -32.72 -5.78
CA VAL A 118 -15.10 -31.54 -6.60
C VAL A 118 -15.95 -30.54 -5.79
N GLN A 119 -16.95 -31.03 -5.04
CA GLN A 119 -17.77 -30.16 -4.20
C GLN A 119 -16.98 -29.55 -3.02
N ALA A 120 -16.07 -30.31 -2.41
CA ALA A 120 -15.17 -29.80 -1.38
C ALA A 120 -14.22 -28.74 -1.94
N LEU A 121 -13.59 -29.00 -3.09
CA LEU A 121 -12.72 -28.04 -3.77
C LEU A 121 -13.46 -26.74 -4.08
N LYS A 122 -14.66 -26.84 -4.67
CA LYS A 122 -15.48 -25.66 -4.98
C LYS A 122 -15.79 -24.84 -3.74
N ARG A 123 -16.25 -25.47 -2.65
CA ARG A 123 -16.50 -24.79 -1.38
C ARG A 123 -15.25 -24.10 -0.82
N MET A 124 -14.10 -24.76 -0.91
CA MET A 124 -12.82 -24.21 -0.46
C MET A 124 -12.43 -22.98 -1.29
N ILE A 125 -12.50 -23.07 -2.62
CA ILE A 125 -12.22 -21.93 -3.53
C ILE A 125 -13.20 -20.78 -3.27
N ASP A 126 -14.50 -21.07 -3.15
CA ASP A 126 -15.52 -20.06 -2.87
C ASP A 126 -15.25 -19.34 -1.53
N SER A 127 -14.71 -20.06 -0.54
CA SER A 127 -14.34 -19.50 0.77
C SER A 127 -13.15 -18.52 0.69
N PHE A 128 -12.23 -18.72 -0.26
CA PHE A 128 -11.11 -17.81 -0.51
C PHE A 128 -11.56 -16.47 -1.11
N GLY A 129 -12.74 -16.44 -1.74
CA GLY A 129 -13.34 -15.24 -2.31
C GLY A 129 -12.79 -14.86 -3.69
N PRO A 130 -13.24 -13.72 -4.26
CA PRO A 130 -12.96 -13.37 -5.65
C PRO A 130 -11.48 -13.05 -5.94
N ALA A 131 -10.75 -12.60 -4.91
CA ALA A 131 -9.31 -12.28 -4.96
C ALA A 131 -8.40 -13.52 -4.99
N ALA A 132 -8.95 -14.73 -4.83
CA ALA A 132 -8.19 -15.96 -4.84
C ALA A 132 -7.42 -16.15 -6.18
N PRO A 133 -6.30 -16.91 -6.17
CA PRO A 133 -5.65 -17.34 -7.39
C PRO A 133 -6.60 -18.05 -8.37
N ASP A 134 -6.17 -18.17 -9.63
CA ASP A 134 -6.91 -18.97 -10.59
C ASP A 134 -6.70 -20.47 -10.34
N PHE A 135 -7.75 -21.12 -9.81
CA PHE A 135 -7.77 -22.57 -9.53
C PHE A 135 -8.45 -23.38 -10.66
N SER A 136 -8.56 -22.85 -11.88
CA SER A 136 -9.21 -23.56 -13.00
C SER A 136 -8.49 -24.86 -13.37
N ALA A 137 -7.15 -24.86 -13.39
CA ALA A 137 -6.35 -26.05 -13.64
C ALA A 137 -6.58 -27.11 -12.55
N LEU A 138 -6.65 -26.68 -11.29
CA LEU A 138 -6.87 -27.55 -10.16
C LEU A 138 -8.29 -28.13 -10.13
N THR A 139 -9.29 -27.33 -10.50
CA THR A 139 -10.68 -27.76 -10.66
C THR A 139 -10.79 -28.83 -11.75
N THR A 140 -10.07 -28.64 -12.87
CA THR A 140 -9.99 -29.63 -13.94
C THR A 140 -9.30 -30.91 -13.47
N ALA A 141 -8.20 -30.80 -12.72
CA ALA A 141 -7.48 -31.93 -12.17
C ALA A 141 -8.34 -32.75 -11.20
N ALA A 142 -9.02 -32.09 -10.25
CA ALA A 142 -9.92 -32.72 -9.29
C ALA A 142 -11.07 -33.48 -9.97
N GLY A 143 -11.51 -32.99 -11.14
CA GLY A 143 -12.53 -33.67 -11.94
C GLY A 143 -12.02 -34.94 -12.65
N ASN A 144 -10.72 -35.01 -12.96
CA ASN A 144 -10.16 -36.12 -13.72
C ASN A 144 -9.45 -37.17 -12.84
N ARG A 145 -8.91 -36.76 -11.70
CA ARG A 145 -8.12 -37.61 -10.79
C ARG A 145 -8.15 -37.08 -9.36
N GLU A 146 -7.55 -37.86 -8.45
CA GLU A 146 -7.17 -37.36 -7.12
C GLU A 146 -6.09 -36.29 -7.26
N LEU A 147 -6.12 -35.29 -6.36
CA LEU A 147 -5.14 -34.21 -6.32
C LEU A 147 -3.82 -34.70 -5.70
N THR A 148 -2.70 -34.22 -6.23
CA THR A 148 -1.36 -34.54 -5.71
C THR A 148 -1.08 -33.81 -4.40
N ASP A 149 -0.01 -34.19 -3.70
CA ASP A 149 0.36 -33.52 -2.43
C ASP A 149 0.77 -32.07 -2.66
N GLU A 150 1.38 -31.77 -3.80
CA GLU A 150 1.77 -30.41 -4.20
C GLU A 150 0.54 -29.54 -4.46
N GLU A 151 -0.43 -30.05 -5.22
CA GLU A 151 -1.70 -29.36 -5.50
C GLU A 151 -2.50 -29.06 -4.22
N ILE A 152 -2.47 -29.99 -3.27
CA ILE A 152 -3.09 -29.80 -1.95
C ILE A 152 -2.30 -28.82 -1.10
N ALA A 153 -0.97 -28.83 -1.22
CA ALA A 153 -0.14 -27.88 -0.51
C ALA A 153 -0.41 -26.45 -0.94
N ASP A 154 -0.59 -26.20 -2.23
CA ASP A 154 -0.92 -24.87 -2.75
C ASP A 154 -2.28 -24.37 -2.20
N LEU A 155 -3.27 -25.26 -2.06
CA LEU A 155 -4.56 -24.92 -1.45
C LEU A 155 -4.46 -24.60 0.05
N LEU A 156 -3.69 -25.39 0.80
CA LEU A 156 -3.51 -25.19 2.24
C LEU A 156 -2.64 -23.96 2.52
N GLU A 157 -1.69 -23.65 1.65
CA GLU A 157 -0.92 -22.41 1.67
C GLU A 157 -1.84 -21.21 1.42
N GLU A 158 -2.70 -21.24 0.39
CA GLU A 158 -3.68 -20.17 0.15
C GLU A 158 -4.66 -20.03 1.32
N ARG A 159 -5.08 -21.14 1.93
CA ARG A 159 -5.93 -21.11 3.12
C ARG A 159 -5.25 -20.45 4.33
N SER A 160 -3.95 -20.60 4.48
CA SER A 160 -3.21 -20.11 5.66
C SER A 160 -2.68 -18.69 5.46
N THR A 161 -2.25 -18.36 4.25
CA THR A 161 -1.54 -17.10 3.95
C THR A 161 -2.28 -16.18 2.99
N GLY A 162 -3.34 -16.66 2.34
CA GLY A 162 -4.13 -15.91 1.36
C GLY A 162 -4.98 -14.79 1.96
N PHE A 163 -5.64 -14.06 1.08
CA PHE A 163 -6.44 -12.87 1.44
C PHE A 163 -7.51 -13.19 2.50
N ALA A 164 -8.32 -14.24 2.28
CA ALA A 164 -9.39 -14.61 3.20
C ALA A 164 -8.88 -15.00 4.59
N SER A 165 -7.74 -15.68 4.67
CA SER A 165 -7.09 -16.01 5.95
C SER A 165 -6.72 -14.76 6.73
N HIS A 166 -6.13 -13.78 6.03
CA HIS A 166 -5.74 -12.52 6.65
C HIS A 166 -6.96 -11.74 7.16
N MET A 167 -8.10 -11.77 6.46
CA MET A 167 -9.35 -11.20 6.96
C MET A 167 -9.79 -11.81 8.29
N VAL A 168 -9.74 -13.15 8.38
CA VAL A 168 -10.06 -13.85 9.63
C VAL A 168 -9.08 -13.45 10.74
N ARG A 169 -7.79 -13.29 10.44
CA ARG A 169 -6.78 -12.84 11.42
C ARG A 169 -7.08 -11.43 11.95
N ILE A 170 -7.41 -10.48 11.07
CA ILE A 170 -7.83 -9.14 11.46
C ILE A 170 -9.03 -9.20 12.43
N GLU A 171 -10.06 -9.97 12.08
CA GLU A 171 -11.24 -10.15 12.93
C GLU A 171 -10.91 -10.79 14.29
N MET A 172 -10.00 -11.78 14.31
CA MET A 172 -9.56 -12.43 15.54
C MET A 172 -8.73 -11.50 16.42
N ALA A 173 -7.81 -10.73 15.85
CA ALA A 173 -6.97 -9.77 16.56
C ALA A 173 -7.83 -8.73 17.28
N HIS A 174 -8.88 -8.23 16.61
CA HIS A 174 -9.85 -7.34 17.21
C HIS A 174 -10.61 -7.94 18.41
N ARG A 175 -10.83 -9.26 18.44
CA ARG A 175 -11.44 -9.95 19.59
C ARG A 175 -10.42 -10.20 20.73
N GLY A 176 -9.14 -10.32 20.40
CA GLY A 176 -8.04 -10.66 21.32
C GLY A 176 -7.59 -9.57 22.28
N HIS A 177 -8.10 -8.33 22.16
CA HIS A 177 -7.73 -7.13 22.95
C HIS A 177 -6.27 -6.66 22.83
N GLN A 178 -5.37 -7.44 22.22
CA GLN A 178 -4.04 -7.01 21.81
C GLN A 178 -3.94 -7.16 20.29
N VAL A 179 -3.65 -6.04 19.62
CA VAL A 179 -3.52 -5.97 18.17
C VAL A 179 -2.11 -5.49 17.88
N GLU A 180 -1.31 -6.33 17.23
CA GLU A 180 0.00 -5.96 16.70
C GLU A 180 -0.11 -5.51 15.23
N VAL A 181 0.90 -4.80 14.72
CA VAL A 181 0.89 -4.37 13.30
C VAL A 181 0.82 -5.58 12.38
N ASP A 182 1.55 -6.65 12.70
CA ASP A 182 1.61 -7.87 11.90
C ASP A 182 0.27 -8.63 11.85
N ASP A 183 -0.64 -8.35 12.78
CA ASP A 183 -2.00 -8.90 12.77
C ASP A 183 -2.90 -8.23 11.73
N ILE A 184 -2.69 -6.93 11.48
CA ILE A 184 -3.59 -6.10 10.68
C ILE A 184 -2.99 -5.62 9.36
N VAL A 185 -1.67 -5.62 9.22
CA VAL A 185 -0.98 -5.24 7.99
C VAL A 185 -0.21 -6.45 7.45
N PRO A 186 -0.56 -6.95 6.24
CA PRO A 186 0.08 -8.11 5.66
C PRO A 186 1.57 -7.90 5.42
N ASP A 187 2.34 -8.96 5.64
CA ASP A 187 3.79 -9.03 5.48
C ASP A 187 4.23 -9.65 4.14
N SER A 188 3.30 -9.78 3.19
CA SER A 188 3.52 -10.45 1.91
C SER A 188 3.07 -9.59 0.75
N LEU A 189 3.96 -9.37 -0.23
CA LEU A 189 3.61 -8.68 -1.47
C LEU A 189 2.56 -9.44 -2.27
N ARG A 190 2.54 -10.78 -2.18
CA ARG A 190 1.54 -11.64 -2.85
C ARG A 190 0.13 -11.33 -2.37
N TYR A 191 -0.05 -10.99 -1.10
CA TYR A 191 -1.36 -10.55 -0.59
C TYR A 191 -1.87 -9.35 -1.38
N TYR A 192 -1.04 -8.32 -1.53
CA TYR A 192 -1.43 -7.10 -2.22
C TYR A 192 -1.63 -7.33 -3.71
N GLU A 193 -0.84 -8.20 -4.35
CA GLU A 193 -1.04 -8.59 -5.74
C GLU A 193 -2.39 -9.28 -5.98
N LEU A 194 -2.80 -10.15 -5.04
CA LEU A 194 -4.07 -10.88 -5.11
C LEU A 194 -5.28 -10.01 -4.75
N TYR A 195 -5.13 -9.05 -3.83
CA TYR A 195 -6.23 -8.22 -3.33
C TYR A 195 -6.38 -6.89 -4.09
N CYS A 196 -5.28 -6.19 -4.33
CA CYS A 196 -5.28 -4.84 -4.91
C CYS A 196 -5.14 -4.86 -6.44
N GLY A 197 -4.50 -5.89 -6.97
CA GLY A 197 -4.22 -6.05 -8.39
C GLY A 197 -2.75 -6.42 -8.63
N PRO A 198 -2.46 -7.08 -9.76
CA PRO A 198 -1.14 -7.64 -10.04
C PRO A 198 -0.05 -6.56 -10.04
N ASP A 199 1.19 -6.92 -9.70
CA ASP A 199 2.31 -5.98 -9.76
C ASP A 199 2.50 -5.45 -11.19
N PRO A 200 2.52 -4.11 -11.41
CA PRO A 200 2.78 -3.51 -12.72
C PRO A 200 4.18 -3.82 -13.27
N ARG A 201 5.12 -4.26 -12.44
CA ARG A 201 6.53 -4.45 -12.79
C ARG A 201 7.11 -3.15 -13.36
N SER A 202 7.53 -3.14 -14.62
CA SER A 202 8.08 -1.98 -15.33
C SER A 202 7.06 -1.25 -16.21
N LEU A 203 5.77 -1.61 -16.15
CA LEU A 203 4.75 -0.93 -16.95
C LEU A 203 4.59 0.53 -16.53
N HIS A 204 4.40 1.40 -17.53
CA HIS A 204 4.04 2.79 -17.29
C HIS A 204 2.67 2.87 -16.57
N PRO A 205 2.49 3.78 -15.59
CA PRO A 205 1.26 3.86 -14.81
C PRO A 205 -0.02 3.90 -15.65
N GLU A 206 -0.09 4.78 -16.65
CA GLU A 206 -1.29 4.91 -17.50
C GLU A 206 -1.66 3.62 -18.24
N LYS A 207 -0.67 2.85 -18.70
CA LYS A 207 -0.94 1.59 -19.38
C LYS A 207 -1.49 0.55 -18.40
N TYR A 208 -0.91 0.47 -17.21
CA TYR A 208 -1.39 -0.45 -16.18
C TYR A 208 -2.82 -0.11 -15.74
N LEU A 209 -3.09 1.16 -15.47
CA LEU A 209 -4.38 1.64 -14.96
C LEU A 209 -5.50 1.58 -16.00
N SER A 210 -5.19 1.68 -17.30
CA SER A 210 -6.20 1.60 -18.36
C SER A 210 -6.42 0.19 -18.93
N GLU A 211 -5.42 -0.70 -18.90
CA GLU A 211 -5.50 -2.03 -19.52
C GLU A 211 -5.55 -3.17 -18.49
N VAL A 212 -4.57 -3.21 -17.58
CA VAL A 212 -4.32 -4.36 -16.71
C VAL A 212 -5.26 -4.39 -15.52
N LEU A 213 -5.33 -3.28 -14.78
CA LEU A 213 -6.12 -3.19 -13.55
C LEU A 213 -7.63 -3.35 -13.84
N PRO A 214 -8.23 -2.69 -14.84
CA PRO A 214 -9.65 -2.87 -15.16
C PRO A 214 -10.00 -4.32 -15.51
N SER A 215 -9.17 -4.99 -16.30
CA SER A 215 -9.35 -6.40 -16.65
C SER A 215 -9.32 -7.31 -15.42
N TYR A 216 -8.44 -7.01 -14.47
CA TYR A 216 -8.40 -7.72 -13.19
C TYR A 216 -9.67 -7.46 -12.36
N ARG A 217 -10.14 -6.22 -12.27
CA ARG A 217 -11.36 -5.84 -11.52
C ARG A 217 -12.63 -6.46 -12.08
N GLN A 218 -12.76 -6.49 -13.41
CA GLN A 218 -13.86 -7.18 -14.08
C GLN A 218 -13.91 -8.67 -13.72
N ARG A 219 -12.76 -9.34 -13.61
CA ARG A 219 -12.71 -10.74 -13.16
C ARG A 219 -13.17 -10.92 -11.71
N LEU A 220 -12.85 -9.97 -10.82
CA LEU A 220 -13.35 -10.02 -9.44
C LEU A 220 -14.89 -9.96 -9.42
N LEU A 221 -15.47 -9.02 -10.17
CA LEU A 221 -16.92 -8.85 -10.30
C LEU A 221 -17.60 -10.10 -10.89
N GLN A 222 -17.00 -10.71 -11.92
CA GLN A 222 -17.51 -11.93 -12.55
C GLN A 222 -17.48 -13.14 -11.62
N ARG A 223 -16.48 -13.25 -10.74
CA ARG A 223 -16.35 -14.35 -9.78
C ARG A 223 -17.36 -14.25 -8.65
N ASN A 224 -17.57 -13.05 -8.13
CA ASN A 224 -18.54 -12.79 -7.08
C ASN A 224 -18.93 -11.31 -7.12
N LEU A 225 -20.15 -10.98 -7.54
CA LEU A 225 -20.58 -9.59 -7.70
C LEU A 225 -20.39 -8.79 -6.40
N LEU A 226 -20.92 -9.26 -5.28
CA LEU A 226 -20.90 -8.54 -4.01
C LEU A 226 -19.46 -8.33 -3.50
N LYS A 227 -18.72 -9.41 -3.24
CA LYS A 227 -17.35 -9.31 -2.72
C LYS A 227 -16.41 -8.66 -3.72
N GLY A 228 -16.61 -8.89 -5.01
CA GLY A 228 -15.81 -8.26 -6.07
C GLY A 228 -16.06 -6.76 -6.12
N LEU A 229 -17.31 -6.33 -6.01
CA LEU A 229 -17.69 -4.92 -5.99
C LEU A 229 -17.12 -4.22 -4.76
N GLU A 230 -17.19 -4.83 -3.57
CA GLU A 230 -16.55 -4.32 -2.36
C GLU A 230 -15.06 -3.99 -2.61
N ILE A 231 -14.30 -4.94 -3.16
CA ILE A 231 -12.87 -4.74 -3.43
C ILE A 231 -12.66 -3.62 -4.47
N CYS A 232 -13.50 -3.57 -5.52
CA CYS A 232 -13.42 -2.54 -6.56
C CYS A 232 -13.71 -1.14 -6.00
N LEU A 233 -14.71 -0.99 -5.14
CA LEU A 233 -15.06 0.30 -4.52
C LEU A 233 -13.94 0.84 -3.63
N LEU A 234 -13.24 -0.03 -2.89
CA LEU A 234 -12.07 0.39 -2.10
C LEU A 234 -10.91 0.90 -2.97
N GLY A 235 -10.87 0.51 -4.25
CA GLY A 235 -9.88 0.93 -5.24
C GLY A 235 -10.33 2.07 -6.16
N ALA A 236 -11.46 2.72 -5.88
CA ALA A 236 -12.01 3.83 -6.67
C ALA A 236 -11.24 5.16 -6.47
N LEU A 237 -9.91 5.09 -6.64
CA LEU A 237 -8.96 6.19 -6.38
C LEU A 237 -8.79 7.12 -7.58
N ARG A 238 -9.34 6.76 -8.74
CA ARG A 238 -9.25 7.52 -9.99
C ARG A 238 -10.54 7.37 -10.79
N ASP A 239 -10.87 8.39 -11.58
CA ASP A 239 -12.15 8.46 -12.31
C ASP A 239 -12.37 7.30 -13.29
N ASP A 240 -11.30 6.83 -13.95
CA ASP A 240 -11.29 5.71 -14.88
C ASP A 240 -11.21 4.32 -14.20
N LEU A 241 -11.08 4.30 -12.87
CA LEU A 241 -11.13 3.09 -12.05
C LEU A 241 -12.49 2.90 -11.36
N MET A 242 -13.49 3.71 -11.72
CA MET A 242 -14.81 3.64 -11.12
C MET A 242 -15.59 2.43 -11.63
N PRO A 243 -16.27 1.65 -10.76
CA PRO A 243 -16.86 0.37 -11.17
C PRO A 243 -18.12 0.47 -12.05
N ALA A 244 -18.72 1.66 -12.22
CA ALA A 244 -19.94 1.81 -13.01
C ALA A 244 -19.74 1.34 -14.46
N ALA A 245 -18.59 1.67 -15.05
CA ALA A 245 -18.23 1.27 -16.41
C ALA A 245 -18.12 -0.26 -16.58
N TRP A 246 -17.81 -1.00 -15.51
CA TRP A 246 -17.59 -2.45 -15.54
C TRP A 246 -18.83 -3.26 -15.19
N THR A 247 -19.88 -2.60 -14.70
CA THR A 247 -21.08 -3.25 -14.17
C THR A 247 -22.32 -2.99 -15.02
N THR A 248 -22.18 -2.45 -16.24
CA THR A 248 -23.30 -2.15 -17.15
C THR A 248 -24.15 -3.35 -17.54
N HIS A 249 -23.60 -4.56 -17.41
CA HIS A 249 -24.29 -5.83 -17.69
C HIS A 249 -25.09 -6.39 -16.50
N VAL A 250 -24.92 -5.80 -15.31
CA VAL A 250 -25.62 -6.23 -14.08
C VAL A 250 -26.97 -5.52 -14.00
N SER A 251 -28.03 -6.28 -13.70
CA SER A 251 -29.37 -5.74 -13.53
C SER A 251 -29.43 -4.71 -12.40
N ASP A 252 -30.37 -3.76 -12.48
CA ASP A 252 -30.54 -2.76 -11.43
C ASP A 252 -30.93 -3.39 -10.09
N ASP A 253 -31.72 -4.46 -10.07
CA ASP A 253 -32.09 -5.12 -8.80
C ASP A 253 -30.90 -5.85 -8.16
N ASP A 254 -30.10 -6.58 -8.94
CA ASP A 254 -28.92 -7.28 -8.41
C ASP A 254 -27.87 -6.28 -7.92
N MET A 255 -27.66 -5.19 -8.67
CA MET A 255 -26.75 -4.12 -8.28
C MET A 255 -27.25 -3.41 -7.03
N TRP A 256 -28.53 -3.09 -6.94
CA TRP A 256 -29.13 -2.47 -5.76
C TRP A 256 -28.96 -3.35 -4.52
N GLN A 257 -29.26 -4.65 -4.63
CA GLN A 257 -29.06 -5.60 -3.54
C GLN A 257 -27.59 -5.68 -3.11
N ALA A 258 -26.66 -5.66 -4.06
CA ALA A 258 -25.24 -5.61 -3.76
C ALA A 258 -24.87 -4.34 -3.00
N LEU A 259 -25.27 -3.16 -3.49
CA LEU A 259 -24.99 -1.87 -2.83
C LEU A 259 -25.58 -1.78 -1.42
N GLN A 260 -26.79 -2.28 -1.20
CA GLN A 260 -27.40 -2.32 0.14
C GLN A 260 -26.61 -3.17 1.14
N SER A 261 -25.81 -4.12 0.65
CA SER A 261 -24.99 -4.99 1.48
C SER A 261 -23.59 -4.41 1.75
N ILE A 262 -23.21 -3.32 1.08
CA ILE A 262 -21.89 -2.71 1.18
C ILE A 262 -21.97 -1.47 2.06
N ASP A 263 -21.26 -1.52 3.19
CA ASP A 263 -21.08 -0.34 4.02
C ASP A 263 -20.02 0.59 3.41
N THR A 264 -20.44 1.78 3.02
CA THR A 264 -19.57 2.87 2.54
C THR A 264 -19.25 3.89 3.62
N CYS A 265 -19.78 3.70 4.84
CA CYS A 265 -19.55 4.59 5.97
C CYS A 265 -18.05 4.75 6.19
N ALA A 266 -17.62 6.00 6.33
CA ALA A 266 -16.24 6.38 6.61
C ALA A 266 -15.18 6.01 5.57
N ASN A 267 -15.56 5.53 4.38
CA ASN A 267 -14.65 5.41 3.24
C ASN A 267 -15.12 6.28 2.06
N PRO A 268 -14.53 7.47 1.87
CA PRO A 268 -14.97 8.38 0.82
C PRO A 268 -14.68 7.87 -0.59
N PHE A 269 -13.66 7.03 -0.80
CA PHE A 269 -13.39 6.44 -2.12
C PHE A 269 -14.46 5.40 -2.50
N ALA A 270 -14.86 4.55 -1.55
CA ALA A 270 -15.96 3.62 -1.77
C ALA A 270 -17.26 4.37 -2.06
N ALA A 271 -17.55 5.45 -1.31
CA ALA A 271 -18.71 6.30 -1.56
C ALA A 271 -18.67 6.95 -2.95
N LEU A 272 -17.52 7.45 -3.42
CA LEU A 272 -17.36 7.96 -4.79
C LEU A 272 -17.67 6.90 -5.86
N GLY A 273 -17.20 5.66 -5.65
CA GLY A 273 -17.51 4.54 -6.55
C GLY A 273 -19.00 4.18 -6.57
N VAL A 274 -19.68 4.23 -5.42
CA VAL A 274 -21.14 4.03 -5.33
C VAL A 274 -21.88 5.18 -5.99
N LEU A 275 -21.42 6.42 -5.82
CA LEU A 275 -21.99 7.60 -6.46
C LEU A 275 -21.96 7.48 -7.98
N ASP A 276 -20.85 7.03 -8.56
CA ASP A 276 -20.75 6.83 -10.01
C ASP A 276 -21.77 5.79 -10.52
N ILE A 277 -21.89 4.66 -9.81
CA ILE A 277 -22.89 3.62 -10.11
C ILE A 277 -24.29 4.21 -10.05
N ALA A 278 -24.59 4.99 -9.01
CA ALA A 278 -25.90 5.58 -8.76
C ALA A 278 -26.28 6.60 -9.84
N ILE A 279 -25.40 7.53 -10.21
CA ILE A 279 -25.68 8.50 -11.27
C ILE A 279 -25.82 7.79 -12.63
N THR A 280 -25.06 6.73 -12.88
CA THR A 280 -25.20 5.96 -14.13
C THR A 280 -26.56 5.25 -14.23
N ARG A 281 -27.22 5.00 -13.10
CA ARG A 281 -28.52 4.29 -12.99
C ARG A 281 -29.66 5.20 -12.50
N GLN A 282 -29.50 6.51 -12.64
CA GLN A 282 -30.45 7.51 -12.15
C GLN A 282 -31.86 7.42 -12.79
N HIS A 283 -32.08 6.58 -13.80
CA HIS A 283 -33.43 6.30 -14.32
C HIS A 283 -34.31 5.59 -13.30
N ASP A 284 -33.71 4.97 -12.29
CA ASP A 284 -34.39 4.39 -11.14
C ASP A 284 -34.21 5.32 -9.91
N SER A 285 -35.34 5.75 -9.36
CA SER A 285 -35.44 6.67 -8.21
C SER A 285 -34.65 6.24 -6.97
N ARG A 286 -34.41 4.94 -6.78
CA ARG A 286 -33.58 4.40 -5.69
C ARG A 286 -32.16 4.92 -5.79
N TYR A 287 -31.60 4.90 -6.99
CA TYR A 287 -30.24 5.36 -7.26
C TYR A 287 -30.13 6.88 -7.29
N GLU A 288 -31.14 7.58 -7.80
CA GLU A 288 -31.18 9.05 -7.74
C GLU A 288 -31.11 9.55 -6.29
N SER A 289 -31.91 8.94 -5.40
CA SER A 289 -31.92 9.24 -3.97
C SER A 289 -30.56 8.93 -3.33
N LEU A 290 -29.98 7.77 -3.63
CA LEU A 290 -28.66 7.38 -3.13
C LEU A 290 -27.56 8.34 -3.59
N ALA A 291 -27.57 8.77 -4.86
CA ALA A 291 -26.60 9.74 -5.38
C ALA A 291 -26.69 11.09 -4.66
N SER A 292 -27.92 11.57 -4.43
CA SER A 292 -28.21 12.80 -3.69
C SER A 292 -27.64 12.73 -2.26
N GLU A 293 -27.90 11.63 -1.55
CA GLU A 293 -27.40 11.40 -0.18
C GLU A 293 -25.87 11.36 -0.11
N ILE A 294 -25.21 10.65 -1.03
CA ILE A 294 -23.75 10.53 -1.04
C ILE A 294 -23.08 11.86 -1.35
N ILE A 295 -23.61 12.68 -2.27
CA ILE A 295 -23.03 14.01 -2.55
C ILE A 295 -23.12 14.90 -1.32
N VAL A 296 -24.26 14.89 -0.61
CA VAL A 296 -24.40 15.64 0.65
C VAL A 296 -23.42 15.12 1.71
N GLN A 297 -23.26 13.80 1.82
CA GLN A 297 -22.33 13.19 2.77
C GLN A 297 -20.88 13.57 2.47
N LEU A 298 -20.42 13.43 1.22
CA LEU A 298 -19.06 13.78 0.79
C LEU A 298 -18.83 15.29 0.73
N GLY A 299 -19.88 16.11 0.73
CA GLY A 299 -19.81 17.56 0.82
C GLY A 299 -19.51 18.08 2.23
N ARG A 300 -19.69 17.26 3.28
CA ARG A 300 -19.43 17.63 4.68
C ARG A 300 -17.93 17.64 4.99
N ASP A 301 -17.56 18.39 6.03
CA ASP A 301 -16.17 18.46 6.50
C ASP A 301 -15.71 17.15 7.13
N THR A 302 -16.65 16.42 7.72
CA THR A 302 -16.38 15.18 8.45
C THR A 302 -17.20 14.04 7.85
N LEU A 303 -16.64 12.84 7.90
CA LEU A 303 -17.25 11.60 7.46
C LEU A 303 -17.38 10.65 8.66
N LEU A 304 -18.26 11.01 9.58
CA LEU A 304 -18.37 10.34 10.87
C LEU A 304 -18.89 8.90 10.76
N ARG A 305 -18.20 8.01 11.48
CA ARG A 305 -18.59 6.64 11.79
C ARG A 305 -19.66 6.59 12.89
N PRO A 306 -20.32 5.43 13.11
CA PRO A 306 -21.25 5.25 14.23
C PRO A 306 -20.62 5.49 15.61
N ASP A 307 -19.32 5.27 15.76
CA ASP A 307 -18.55 5.53 16.98
C ASP A 307 -18.06 6.99 17.10
N GLY A 308 -18.38 7.85 16.12
CA GLY A 308 -18.01 9.27 16.09
C GLY A 308 -16.62 9.55 15.55
N VAL A 309 -15.85 8.53 15.12
CA VAL A 309 -14.53 8.74 14.50
C VAL A 309 -14.70 9.21 13.07
N ASP A 310 -13.93 10.21 12.66
CA ASP A 310 -13.96 10.73 11.29
C ASP A 310 -13.18 9.82 10.32
N GLY A 311 -13.86 9.37 9.26
CA GLY A 311 -13.27 8.67 8.12
C GLY A 311 -12.11 9.42 7.47
N TYR A 312 -12.17 10.76 7.41
CA TYR A 312 -11.08 11.58 6.88
C TYR A 312 -9.82 11.53 7.76
N GLU A 313 -9.95 11.22 9.04
CA GLU A 313 -8.82 11.14 9.96
C GLU A 313 -8.22 9.74 10.04
N ILE A 314 -9.07 8.70 10.14
CA ILE A 314 -8.60 7.33 10.33
C ILE A 314 -8.03 6.68 9.05
N LEU A 315 -8.61 6.99 7.87
CA LEU A 315 -8.20 6.35 6.62
C LEU A 315 -6.75 6.71 6.22
N PRO A 316 -6.29 7.98 6.28
CA PRO A 316 -4.90 8.29 6.00
C PRO A 316 -3.92 7.65 6.97
N LEU A 317 -4.28 7.49 8.25
CA LEU A 317 -3.42 6.85 9.26
C LEU A 317 -3.14 5.38 8.92
N PHE A 318 -4.19 4.61 8.62
CA PHE A 318 -4.03 3.22 8.20
C PHE A 318 -3.34 3.08 6.84
N ALA A 319 -3.56 4.04 5.93
CA ALA A 319 -2.87 4.03 4.64
C ALA A 319 -1.37 4.28 4.81
N GLN A 320 -0.97 5.23 5.67
CA GLN A 320 0.43 5.46 6.00
C GLN A 320 1.07 4.21 6.64
N LEU A 321 0.41 3.60 7.63
CA LEU A 321 0.90 2.38 8.27
C LEU A 321 1.11 1.24 7.25
N THR A 322 0.15 1.07 6.34
CA THR A 322 0.24 0.05 5.29
C THR A 322 1.38 0.33 4.33
N LEU A 323 1.53 1.58 3.87
CA LEU A 323 2.63 1.96 2.98
C LEU A 323 3.99 1.75 3.66
N ASP A 324 4.10 2.09 4.95
CA ASP A 324 5.32 1.89 5.73
C ASP A 324 5.72 0.42 5.80
N ARG A 325 4.73 -0.46 5.99
CA ARG A 325 4.98 -1.90 5.93
C ARG A 325 5.40 -2.34 4.54
N ILE A 326 4.68 -1.94 3.49
CA ILE A 326 5.00 -2.30 2.10
C ILE A 326 6.45 -1.91 1.75
N ASN A 327 6.88 -0.71 2.13
CA ASN A 327 8.23 -0.23 1.80
C ASN A 327 9.36 -1.04 2.44
N ILE A 328 9.11 -1.72 3.57
CA ILE A 328 10.12 -2.56 4.24
C ILE A 328 10.02 -4.04 3.89
N LEU A 329 9.00 -4.46 3.14
CA LEU A 329 8.93 -5.81 2.60
C LEU A 329 10.06 -6.05 1.61
N GLU A 330 10.49 -7.30 1.50
CA GLU A 330 11.52 -7.69 0.53
C GLU A 330 11.09 -7.31 -0.90
N GLY A 331 11.86 -6.41 -1.54
CA GLY A 331 11.54 -5.88 -2.87
C GLY A 331 10.38 -4.87 -2.89
N GLY A 332 9.75 -4.59 -1.76
CA GLY A 332 8.59 -3.71 -1.63
C GLY A 332 8.91 -2.27 -2.00
N ALA A 333 9.98 -1.68 -1.44
CA ALA A 333 10.43 -0.34 -1.80
C ALA A 333 10.65 -0.14 -3.32
N LEU A 334 11.05 -1.20 -4.04
CA LEU A 334 11.39 -1.16 -5.46
C LEU A 334 10.17 -1.21 -6.39
N ARG A 335 8.99 -1.56 -5.86
CA ARG A 335 7.73 -1.57 -6.61
C ARG A 335 7.34 -0.17 -7.06
N GLN A 336 6.46 -0.09 -8.07
CA GLN A 336 6.02 1.20 -8.60
C GLN A 336 5.29 2.03 -7.53
N PRO A 337 5.59 3.33 -7.37
CA PRO A 337 5.05 4.11 -6.26
C PRO A 337 3.52 4.21 -6.27
N PHE A 338 2.90 4.47 -7.42
CA PHE A 338 1.43 4.50 -7.54
C PHE A 338 0.79 3.18 -7.12
N TRP A 339 1.42 2.03 -7.40
CA TRP A 339 0.88 0.72 -7.02
C TRP A 339 0.99 0.49 -5.51
N LYS A 340 2.10 0.87 -4.88
CA LYS A 340 2.24 0.83 -3.42
C LYS A 340 1.14 1.68 -2.75
N ARG A 341 0.85 2.87 -3.28
CA ARG A 341 -0.21 3.75 -2.77
C ARG A 341 -1.62 3.22 -3.05
N LEU A 342 -1.87 2.62 -4.22
CA LEU A 342 -3.11 1.88 -4.49
C LEU A 342 -3.35 0.82 -3.41
N CYS A 343 -2.32 0.00 -3.14
CA CYS A 343 -2.40 -1.05 -2.13
C CYS A 343 -2.64 -0.49 -0.72
N ALA A 344 -1.93 0.57 -0.35
CA ALA A 344 -2.07 1.23 0.95
C ALA A 344 -3.48 1.78 1.18
N TRP A 345 -4.04 2.51 0.21
CA TRP A 345 -5.39 3.08 0.33
C TRP A 345 -6.48 2.01 0.35
N MET A 346 -6.35 0.98 -0.48
CA MET A 346 -7.32 -0.13 -0.48
C MET A 346 -7.34 -0.90 0.83
N HIS A 347 -6.16 -1.27 1.33
CA HIS A 347 -6.04 -1.98 2.61
C HIS A 347 -6.48 -1.09 3.78
N SER A 348 -6.20 0.21 3.73
CA SER A 348 -6.75 1.14 4.71
C SER A 348 -8.28 1.12 4.74
N GLY A 349 -8.92 1.12 3.57
CA GLY A 349 -10.37 1.02 3.46
C GLY A 349 -10.92 -0.29 4.03
N LEU A 350 -10.19 -1.39 3.86
CA LEU A 350 -10.49 -2.67 4.48
C LEU A 350 -10.44 -2.61 6.02
N LEU A 351 -9.40 -1.97 6.58
CA LEU A 351 -9.22 -1.80 8.03
C LEU A 351 -10.25 -0.87 8.66
N VAL A 352 -10.60 0.22 7.98
CA VAL A 352 -11.70 1.10 8.44
C VAL A 352 -12.99 0.29 8.54
N ARG A 353 -13.27 -0.56 7.55
CA ARG A 353 -14.46 -1.41 7.56
C ARG A 353 -14.41 -2.49 8.64
N SER A 354 -13.29 -3.19 8.81
CA SER A 354 -13.15 -4.26 9.83
C SER A 354 -13.30 -3.73 11.26
N THR A 355 -13.07 -2.44 11.45
CA THR A 355 -13.14 -1.78 12.74
C THR A 355 -14.46 -1.06 13.02
N LEU A 356 -15.45 -1.07 12.12
CA LEU A 356 -16.70 -0.30 12.29
C LEU A 356 -17.47 -0.63 13.59
N ASN A 357 -17.37 -1.87 14.06
CA ASN A 357 -18.05 -2.34 15.27
C ASN A 357 -17.18 -2.23 16.53
N ILE A 358 -16.06 -1.51 16.45
CA ILE A 358 -15.09 -1.36 17.54
C ILE A 358 -14.95 0.13 17.83
N SER A 359 -15.10 0.50 19.10
CA SER A 359 -14.87 1.89 19.51
C SER A 359 -13.38 2.20 19.44
N ILE A 360 -13.01 3.06 18.48
CA ILE A 360 -11.64 3.53 18.31
C ILE A 360 -11.44 4.87 19.02
N LYS A 361 -10.33 4.98 19.76
CA LYS A 361 -9.84 6.27 20.25
C LYS A 361 -8.74 6.75 19.31
N LEU A 362 -8.98 7.87 18.63
CA LEU A 362 -8.10 8.35 17.58
C LEU A 362 -6.71 8.74 18.11
N ALA A 363 -6.61 9.49 19.20
CA ALA A 363 -5.30 9.94 19.71
C ALA A 363 -4.35 8.78 20.06
N PRO A 364 -4.77 7.74 20.82
CA PRO A 364 -3.96 6.54 21.02
C PRO A 364 -3.62 5.80 19.73
N LEU A 365 -4.53 5.77 18.75
CA LEU A 365 -4.26 5.16 17.45
C LEU A 365 -3.18 5.94 16.68
N CYS A 366 -3.25 7.28 16.66
CA CYS A 366 -2.23 8.14 16.07
C CYS A 366 -0.85 7.88 16.70
N GLU A 367 -0.78 7.83 18.02
CA GLU A 367 0.45 7.53 18.76
C GLU A 367 0.98 6.14 18.38
N TRP A 368 0.12 5.13 18.36
CA TRP A 368 0.49 3.78 17.97
C TRP A 368 1.00 3.70 16.53
N VAL A 369 0.34 4.34 15.56
CA VAL A 369 0.81 4.41 14.17
C VAL A 369 2.16 5.11 14.09
N ASN A 370 2.34 6.23 14.80
CA ASN A 370 3.61 6.96 14.81
C ASN A 370 4.77 6.14 15.40
N ASN A 371 4.51 5.37 16.46
CA ASN A 371 5.50 4.48 17.07
C ASN A 371 5.90 3.29 16.17
N ASN A 372 5.10 2.98 15.15
CA ASN A 372 5.38 1.93 14.17
C ASN A 372 5.92 2.46 12.84
N ARG A 373 6.17 3.76 12.73
CA ARG A 373 6.80 4.34 11.52
C ARG A 373 8.23 3.84 11.38
N ASN A 374 8.63 3.58 10.14
CA ASN A 374 9.98 3.16 9.82
C ASN A 374 10.69 4.21 8.98
N MET A 375 11.87 4.66 9.43
CA MET A 375 12.67 5.65 8.69
C MET A 375 12.97 5.24 7.24
N ALA A 376 13.16 3.94 6.99
CA ALA A 376 13.38 3.43 5.65
C ALA A 376 12.19 3.69 4.73
N SER A 377 10.95 3.65 5.25
CA SER A 377 9.75 4.01 4.48
C SER A 377 9.76 5.48 4.07
N THR A 378 10.13 6.39 4.98
CA THR A 378 10.27 7.81 4.65
C THR A 378 11.23 8.01 3.48
N TYR A 379 12.37 7.31 3.50
CA TYR A 379 13.34 7.37 2.41
C TYR A 379 12.85 6.73 1.12
N ALA A 380 12.12 5.61 1.18
CA ALA A 380 11.50 5.03 0.00
C ALA A 380 10.57 6.04 -0.70
N GLN A 381 9.75 6.76 0.07
CA GLN A 381 8.84 7.78 -0.46
C GLN A 381 9.58 8.98 -1.08
N MET A 382 10.71 9.42 -0.51
CA MET A 382 11.54 10.47 -1.11
C MET A 382 12.17 10.01 -2.42
N LEU A 383 12.66 8.78 -2.46
CA LEU A 383 13.26 8.16 -3.64
C LEU A 383 12.23 7.90 -4.75
N ASP A 384 10.99 7.61 -4.38
CA ASP A 384 9.87 7.42 -5.31
C ASP A 384 9.62 8.68 -6.15
N LEU A 385 9.97 9.88 -5.66
CA LEU A 385 9.83 11.14 -6.39
C LEU A 385 10.65 11.17 -7.70
N ARG A 386 11.67 10.33 -7.81
CA ARG A 386 12.37 10.10 -9.07
C ARG A 386 11.43 9.58 -10.16
N ARG A 387 10.53 8.65 -9.82
CA ARG A 387 9.56 8.08 -10.77
C ARG A 387 8.29 8.93 -10.82
N GLU A 388 7.90 9.50 -9.69
CA GLU A 388 6.63 10.21 -9.53
C GLU A 388 6.82 11.58 -8.88
N PRO A 389 7.08 12.63 -9.67
CA PRO A 389 7.56 13.91 -9.16
C PRO A 389 6.50 14.72 -8.39
N MET A 390 5.22 14.33 -8.45
CA MET A 390 4.16 15.03 -7.72
C MET A 390 4.10 14.53 -6.28
N TYR A 391 4.83 15.20 -5.39
CA TYR A 391 4.90 14.87 -3.96
C TYR A 391 3.53 14.76 -3.29
N ARG A 392 2.59 15.64 -3.66
CA ARG A 392 1.25 15.64 -3.02
C ARG A 392 0.46 14.35 -3.26
N ALA A 393 0.71 13.67 -4.38
CA ALA A 393 0.11 12.36 -4.64
C ALA A 393 0.52 11.30 -3.61
N GLY A 394 1.65 11.51 -2.91
CA GLY A 394 2.16 10.64 -1.86
C GLY A 394 1.67 10.96 -0.45
N GLY A 395 0.92 12.03 -0.24
CA GLY A 395 0.58 12.49 1.11
C GLY A 395 -0.62 11.76 1.72
N PHE A 396 -0.52 11.45 3.02
CA PHE A 396 -1.56 10.82 3.83
C PHE A 396 -2.01 11.75 4.96
N SER A 397 -2.68 12.85 4.62
CA SER A 397 -3.30 13.74 5.62
C SER A 397 -4.82 13.79 5.45
N PRO A 398 -5.56 14.13 6.52
CA PRO A 398 -7.01 14.34 6.43
C PRO A 398 -7.37 15.43 5.42
N SER A 399 -6.61 16.53 5.40
CA SER A 399 -6.81 17.63 4.46
C SER A 399 -6.60 17.20 3.00
N TYR A 400 -5.54 16.43 2.71
CA TYR A 400 -5.28 15.96 1.35
C TYR A 400 -6.34 14.98 0.88
N LEU A 401 -6.80 14.10 1.76
CA LEU A 401 -7.90 13.18 1.43
C LEU A 401 -9.19 13.95 1.16
N ARG A 402 -9.51 14.98 1.96
CA ARG A 402 -10.68 15.83 1.78
C ARG A 402 -10.65 16.55 0.43
N GLU A 403 -9.52 17.16 0.11
CA GLU A 403 -9.28 17.86 -1.16
C GLU A 403 -9.39 16.93 -2.37
N GLU A 404 -8.79 15.75 -2.30
CA GLU A 404 -8.90 14.72 -3.33
C GLU A 404 -10.35 14.32 -3.55
N VAL A 405 -11.12 14.10 -2.49
CA VAL A 405 -12.52 13.72 -2.59
C VAL A 405 -13.36 14.81 -3.25
N ILE A 406 -13.15 16.09 -2.91
CA ILE A 406 -13.81 17.21 -3.60
C ILE A 406 -13.34 17.29 -5.06
N GLY A 407 -12.05 17.13 -5.33
CA GLY A 407 -11.53 17.06 -6.70
C GLY A 407 -12.20 15.98 -7.53
N ARG A 408 -12.41 14.80 -6.96
CA ARG A 408 -13.12 13.69 -7.61
C ARG A 408 -14.59 13.99 -7.83
N LEU A 409 -15.28 14.65 -6.89
CA LEU A 409 -16.66 15.10 -7.12
C LEU A 409 -16.75 16.08 -8.30
N VAL A 410 -15.79 17.00 -8.44
CA VAL A 410 -15.74 17.96 -9.56
C VAL A 410 -15.53 17.23 -10.89
N VAL A 411 -14.57 16.31 -10.95
CA VAL A 411 -14.28 15.52 -12.17
C VAL A 411 -15.48 14.65 -12.55
N LEU A 412 -16.06 13.96 -11.57
CA LEU A 412 -17.24 13.12 -11.76
C LEU A 412 -18.41 13.97 -12.27
N ARG A 413 -18.71 15.10 -11.62
CA ARG A 413 -19.77 16.02 -12.07
C ARG A 413 -19.61 16.39 -13.54
N ALA A 414 -18.44 16.91 -13.91
CA ALA A 414 -18.16 17.33 -15.28
C ALA A 414 -18.32 16.19 -16.31
N ARG A 415 -17.85 14.97 -15.97
CA ARG A 415 -17.99 13.79 -16.81
C ARG A 415 -19.45 13.41 -17.04
N HIS A 416 -20.26 13.39 -15.98
CA HIS A 416 -21.67 12.98 -16.06
C HIS A 416 -22.52 14.04 -16.76
N GLU A 417 -22.28 15.32 -16.52
CA GLU A 417 -22.93 16.42 -17.24
C GLU A 417 -22.60 16.39 -18.73
N THR A 418 -21.34 16.13 -19.10
CA THR A 418 -20.93 15.95 -20.50
C THR A 418 -21.65 14.76 -21.17
N ALA A 419 -21.96 13.72 -20.39
CA ALA A 419 -22.74 12.57 -20.83
C ALA A 419 -24.27 12.81 -20.79
N GLY A 420 -24.74 14.02 -20.50
CA GLY A 420 -26.15 14.38 -20.45
C GLY A 420 -26.90 13.84 -19.24
N ARG A 421 -26.19 13.47 -18.17
CA ARG A 421 -26.76 12.99 -16.90
C ARG A 421 -26.89 14.13 -15.89
N LEU A 422 -27.85 14.00 -14.98
CA LEU A 422 -28.07 14.97 -13.92
C LEU A 422 -27.16 14.59 -12.74
N VAL A 423 -26.61 15.60 -12.07
CA VAL A 423 -25.83 15.39 -10.84
C VAL A 423 -26.60 16.10 -9.72
N PRO A 424 -27.30 15.36 -8.84
CA PRO A 424 -28.10 15.97 -7.80
C PRO A 424 -27.22 16.76 -6.82
N ASN A 425 -27.76 17.83 -6.22
CA ASN A 425 -27.06 18.67 -5.24
C ASN A 425 -25.69 19.18 -5.72
N SER A 426 -25.58 19.55 -7.01
CA SER A 426 -24.33 20.06 -7.59
C SER A 426 -23.81 21.32 -6.88
N ASP A 427 -24.70 22.09 -6.26
CA ASP A 427 -24.41 23.27 -5.43
C ASP A 427 -23.62 22.92 -4.16
N VAL A 428 -23.80 21.72 -3.60
CA VAL A 428 -23.00 21.22 -2.46
C VAL A 428 -21.52 21.06 -2.85
N ILE A 429 -21.25 20.63 -4.10
CA ILE A 429 -19.88 20.50 -4.62
C ILE A 429 -19.23 21.89 -4.70
N ASP A 430 -19.96 22.89 -5.21
CA ASP A 430 -19.46 24.27 -5.31
C ASP A 430 -19.21 24.90 -3.93
N ALA A 431 -20.11 24.66 -2.97
CA ALA A 431 -19.95 25.11 -1.59
C ALA A 431 -18.71 24.48 -0.93
N ALA A 432 -18.46 23.19 -1.14
CA ALA A 432 -17.28 22.51 -0.60
C ALA A 432 -15.98 23.03 -1.24
N MET A 433 -15.98 23.34 -2.55
CA MET A 433 -14.83 23.97 -3.21
C MET A 433 -14.55 25.37 -2.64
N ALA A 434 -15.59 26.19 -2.46
CA ALA A 434 -15.46 27.52 -1.89
C ALA A 434 -14.88 27.46 -0.47
N LYS A 435 -15.33 26.50 0.33
CA LYS A 435 -14.81 26.26 1.68
C LYS A 435 -13.33 25.90 1.70
N LEU A 436 -12.87 25.00 0.82
CA LEU A 436 -11.44 24.69 0.70
C LEU A 436 -10.61 25.95 0.43
N ALA A 437 -11.13 26.89 -0.37
CA ALA A 437 -10.47 28.16 -0.63
C ALA A 437 -10.40 29.07 0.60
N GLU A 438 -11.47 29.15 1.39
CA GLU A 438 -11.52 29.89 2.65
C GLU A 438 -10.54 29.32 3.70
N GLU A 439 -10.34 28.00 3.69
CA GLU A 439 -9.41 27.28 4.57
C GLU A 439 -7.93 27.34 4.10
N GLY A 440 -7.63 28.07 3.02
CA GLY A 440 -6.27 28.29 2.54
C GLY A 440 -5.78 27.27 1.50
N SER A 441 -6.67 26.44 0.94
CA SER A 441 -6.38 25.54 -0.17
C SER A 441 -7.27 25.82 -1.40
N PRO A 442 -7.12 27.01 -2.03
CA PRO A 442 -8.00 27.45 -3.11
C PRO A 442 -8.04 26.53 -4.33
N LEU A 443 -7.00 25.71 -4.51
CA LEU A 443 -6.90 24.73 -5.59
C LEU A 443 -6.67 23.32 -5.06
N GLY A 444 -7.03 23.03 -3.81
CA GLY A 444 -6.89 21.69 -3.23
C GLY A 444 -7.60 20.63 -4.09
N TRP A 445 -8.80 20.94 -4.58
CA TRP A 445 -9.58 20.09 -5.49
C TRP A 445 -8.92 19.81 -6.84
N ALA A 446 -7.91 20.59 -7.23
CA ALA A 446 -7.22 20.50 -8.51
C ALA A 446 -5.88 19.74 -8.42
N MET A 447 -5.56 19.22 -7.24
CA MET A 447 -4.28 18.60 -6.94
C MET A 447 -4.17 17.17 -7.48
N PRO A 448 -2.95 16.67 -7.70
CA PRO A 448 -2.76 15.29 -8.14
C PRO A 448 -3.22 14.34 -7.04
N GLY A 449 -4.11 13.41 -7.40
CA GLY A 449 -4.59 12.37 -6.51
C GLY A 449 -3.57 11.25 -6.28
N PRO A 450 -3.91 10.23 -5.47
CA PRO A 450 -2.98 9.18 -5.06
C PRO A 450 -2.31 8.41 -6.19
N LEU A 451 -2.95 8.31 -7.36
CA LEU A 451 -2.44 7.58 -8.52
C LEU A 451 -1.91 8.49 -9.64
N ASP A 452 -1.80 9.79 -9.36
CA ASP A 452 -1.46 10.80 -10.35
C ASP A 452 -0.01 11.31 -10.22
N GLY A 453 0.79 10.62 -9.40
CA GLY A 453 2.15 11.01 -9.02
C GLY A 453 3.10 11.23 -10.20
N HIS A 454 2.92 10.46 -11.27
CA HIS A 454 3.73 10.49 -12.48
C HIS A 454 3.39 11.64 -13.44
N MET A 455 2.20 12.24 -13.32
CA MET A 455 1.72 13.23 -14.30
C MET A 455 2.23 14.64 -13.95
N ARG A 456 3.16 15.16 -14.75
CA ARG A 456 3.67 16.52 -14.55
C ARG A 456 2.66 17.57 -15.03
N PRO A 457 2.61 18.76 -14.42
CA PRO A 457 1.71 19.82 -14.86
C PRO A 457 1.87 20.19 -16.35
N SER A 458 3.11 20.17 -16.86
CA SER A 458 3.45 20.41 -18.27
C SER A 458 2.93 19.34 -19.23
N GLU A 459 2.62 18.13 -18.74
CA GLU A 459 2.09 17.01 -19.52
C GLU A 459 0.57 16.91 -19.42
N ARG A 460 0.02 17.31 -18.28
CA ARG A 460 -1.37 17.09 -17.89
C ARG A 460 -2.30 18.24 -18.30
N SER A 461 -1.78 19.46 -18.41
CA SER A 461 -2.63 20.65 -18.38
C SER A 461 -2.19 21.75 -19.34
N ASN A 462 -3.17 22.47 -19.89
CA ASN A 462 -2.99 23.83 -20.39
C ASN A 462 -2.89 24.86 -19.23
N ARG A 463 -2.68 24.41 -17.98
CA ARG A 463 -2.64 25.29 -16.81
C ARG A 463 -1.22 25.81 -16.65
N SER A 464 -0.95 26.88 -17.37
CA SER A 464 0.22 27.73 -17.15
C SER A 464 -0.19 28.93 -16.30
N LEU A 465 0.78 29.53 -15.61
CA LEU A 465 0.57 30.82 -14.98
C LEU A 465 0.15 31.86 -16.02
N SER A 466 -0.75 32.78 -15.64
CA SER A 466 -1.04 33.92 -16.50
C SER A 466 0.20 34.83 -16.62
N ASN A 467 0.24 35.70 -17.63
CA ASN A 467 1.34 36.67 -17.77
C ASN A 467 1.43 37.59 -16.54
N ALA A 468 0.29 37.97 -15.95
CA ALA A 468 0.24 38.82 -14.77
C ALA A 468 0.79 38.09 -13.53
N ASP A 469 0.41 36.82 -13.34
CA ASP A 469 0.90 36.00 -12.23
C ASP A 469 2.40 35.71 -12.37
N THR A 470 2.84 35.44 -13.60
CA THR A 470 4.26 35.24 -13.92
C THR A 470 5.08 36.48 -13.52
N GLU A 471 4.65 37.67 -13.94
CA GLU A 471 5.34 38.92 -13.61
C GLU A 471 5.33 39.20 -12.10
N HIS A 472 4.22 38.91 -11.41
CA HIS A 472 4.13 39.03 -9.96
C HIS A 472 5.13 38.12 -9.24
N VAL A 473 5.20 36.84 -9.64
CA VAL A 473 6.15 35.86 -9.10
C VAL A 473 7.59 36.29 -9.33
N LEU A 474 7.92 36.71 -10.55
CA LEU A 474 9.28 37.17 -10.90
C LEU A 474 9.70 38.35 -10.03
N ARG A 475 8.81 39.33 -9.83
CA ARG A 475 9.05 40.48 -8.95
C ARG A 475 9.29 40.04 -7.51
N GLN A 476 8.45 39.17 -6.96
CA GLN A 476 8.62 38.70 -5.58
C GLN A 476 9.92 37.94 -5.36
N LEU A 477 10.30 37.05 -6.28
CA LEU A 477 11.57 36.33 -6.21
C LEU A 477 12.79 37.26 -6.28
N TYR A 478 12.65 38.42 -6.93
CA TYR A 478 13.71 39.44 -7.03
C TYR A 478 13.76 40.34 -5.78
N GLU A 479 12.61 40.86 -5.34
CA GLU A 479 12.52 41.85 -4.26
C GLU A 479 12.64 41.23 -2.86
N ASP A 480 12.06 40.05 -2.65
CA ASP A 480 12.07 39.32 -1.38
C ASP A 480 12.35 37.82 -1.58
N PRO A 481 13.58 37.44 -1.95
CA PRO A 481 13.96 36.04 -2.14
C PRO A 481 13.88 35.21 -0.85
N SER A 482 13.73 35.84 0.32
CA SER A 482 13.60 35.17 1.61
C SER A 482 12.15 34.99 2.05
N GLY A 483 11.18 35.53 1.30
CA GLY A 483 9.78 35.58 1.68
C GLY A 483 9.00 34.27 1.55
N SER A 484 7.69 34.35 1.74
CA SER A 484 6.74 33.22 1.67
C SER A 484 6.41 32.74 0.25
N ILE A 485 7.06 33.30 -0.76
CA ILE A 485 6.83 32.95 -2.17
C ILE A 485 7.19 31.48 -2.46
N TRP A 486 8.19 30.92 -1.77
CA TRP A 486 8.61 29.54 -1.96
C TRP A 486 7.51 28.53 -1.66
N SER A 487 6.80 28.66 -0.54
CA SER A 487 5.71 27.75 -0.16
C SER A 487 4.54 27.83 -1.14
N ARG A 488 4.24 29.04 -1.66
CA ARG A 488 3.24 29.21 -2.71
C ARG A 488 3.68 28.54 -4.00
N LEU A 489 4.92 28.74 -4.43
CA LEU A 489 5.44 28.11 -5.64
C LEU A 489 5.51 26.60 -5.52
N ALA A 490 5.89 26.05 -4.36
CA ALA A 490 5.87 24.61 -4.11
C ALA A 490 4.45 24.04 -4.19
N TYR A 491 3.45 24.75 -3.64
CA TYR A 491 2.04 24.38 -3.78
C TYR A 491 1.58 24.40 -5.24
N PHE A 492 1.84 25.51 -5.96
CA PHE A 492 1.41 25.65 -7.36
C PHE A 492 2.19 24.74 -8.32
N SER A 493 3.44 24.39 -8.03
CA SER A 493 4.23 23.49 -8.88
C SER A 493 3.66 22.08 -8.94
N GLN A 494 2.77 21.70 -8.01
CA GLN A 494 2.06 20.42 -8.05
C GLN A 494 0.91 20.41 -9.07
N CYS A 495 0.45 21.58 -9.57
CA CYS A 495 -0.71 21.66 -10.45
C CYS A 495 -0.61 22.65 -11.62
N PHE A 496 0.44 23.47 -11.70
CA PHE A 496 0.72 24.39 -12.81
C PHE A 496 2.10 24.17 -13.42
N ASP A 497 2.20 24.40 -14.72
CA ASP A 497 3.49 24.65 -15.35
C ASP A 497 3.96 26.08 -15.03
N LEU A 498 5.00 26.21 -14.20
CA LEU A 498 5.61 27.49 -13.84
C LEU A 498 6.37 28.14 -15.01
N GLY A 499 6.76 27.35 -16.01
CA GLY A 499 7.51 27.83 -17.17
C GLY A 499 8.98 28.16 -16.90
N GLY A 500 9.77 28.23 -17.98
CA GLY A 500 11.23 28.36 -17.89
C GLY A 500 11.73 29.64 -17.21
N LYS A 501 11.03 30.78 -17.40
CA LYS A 501 11.43 32.08 -16.83
C LYS A 501 11.37 32.08 -15.30
N VAL A 502 10.28 31.57 -14.72
CA VAL A 502 10.10 31.48 -13.27
C VAL A 502 11.14 30.52 -12.68
N LEU A 503 11.38 29.37 -13.32
CA LEU A 503 12.37 28.41 -12.86
C LEU A 503 13.80 28.97 -12.90
N GLU A 504 14.14 29.76 -13.92
CA GLU A 504 15.44 30.43 -13.99
C GLU A 504 15.60 31.49 -12.90
N GLN A 505 14.58 32.33 -12.68
CA GLN A 505 14.58 33.31 -11.59
C GLN A 505 14.66 32.64 -10.21
N ALA A 506 13.95 31.53 -10.02
CA ALA A 506 14.04 30.73 -8.79
C ALA A 506 15.46 30.21 -8.56
N CYS A 507 16.15 29.74 -9.60
CA CYS A 507 17.56 29.32 -9.48
C CYS A 507 18.46 30.47 -9.03
N GLN A 508 18.23 31.69 -9.54
CA GLN A 508 19.00 32.88 -9.18
C GLN A 508 18.67 33.38 -7.76
N ALA A 509 17.40 33.32 -7.36
CA ALA A 509 16.92 33.75 -6.03
C ALA A 509 17.30 32.77 -4.91
N CYS A 510 17.56 31.50 -5.23
CA CYS A 510 17.89 30.46 -4.25
C CYS A 510 19.18 30.77 -3.47
N VAL A 511 20.23 31.30 -4.12
CA VAL A 511 21.49 31.63 -3.44
C VAL A 511 21.36 32.80 -2.44
N PRO A 512 20.77 33.96 -2.79
CA PRO A 512 20.61 35.10 -1.88
C PRO A 512 19.52 34.94 -0.81
N ALA A 513 18.64 33.93 -0.89
CA ALA A 513 17.57 33.67 0.07
C ALA A 513 18.03 33.32 1.52
N ASN A 514 19.34 33.15 1.72
CA ASN A 514 20.01 32.92 3.01
C ASN A 514 19.27 31.90 3.91
N PHE A 515 19.32 30.63 3.53
CA PHE A 515 18.67 29.53 4.26
C PHE A 515 19.40 29.12 5.55
N ASP A 516 20.57 29.69 5.84
CA ASP A 516 21.43 29.31 6.97
C ASP A 516 20.69 29.46 8.32
N HIS A 517 19.80 30.45 8.45
CA HIS A 517 19.04 30.68 9.69
C HIS A 517 17.95 29.63 10.00
N GLU A 518 17.47 28.86 9.02
CA GLU A 518 16.39 27.89 9.23
C GLU A 518 16.89 26.59 9.84
N LEU A 519 18.04 26.11 9.37
CA LEU A 519 18.69 24.90 9.89
C LEU A 519 19.23 25.10 11.31
N MET A 520 19.69 26.31 11.65
CA MET A 520 20.21 26.63 12.98
C MET A 520 19.14 26.74 14.07
N LYS A 521 17.85 26.81 13.71
CA LYS A 521 16.74 26.83 14.69
C LYS A 521 16.31 25.43 15.17
N GLY A 522 16.98 24.37 14.71
CA GLY A 522 16.69 23.00 15.15
C GLY A 522 15.28 22.54 14.78
N ARG A 523 14.72 23.04 13.68
CA ARG A 523 13.45 22.52 13.15
C ARG A 523 13.73 21.23 12.39
N GLU A 524 12.90 20.21 12.60
CA GLU A 524 12.95 18.94 11.85
C GLU A 524 12.84 19.15 10.33
N HIS A 525 12.20 20.24 9.90
CA HIS A 525 12.08 20.62 8.49
C HIS A 525 12.44 22.11 8.27
N PRO A 526 13.50 22.43 7.51
CA PRO A 526 13.71 23.76 6.97
C PRO A 526 12.70 23.99 5.84
N ASP A 527 11.48 24.41 6.21
CA ASP A 527 10.28 24.48 5.36
C ASP A 527 10.59 25.04 3.96
N ARG A 528 11.33 26.16 3.84
CA ARG A 528 11.65 26.76 2.54
C ARG A 528 12.59 25.92 1.66
N LEU A 529 13.59 25.23 2.24
CA LEU A 529 14.48 24.36 1.45
C LEU A 529 13.71 23.15 0.91
N PHE A 530 12.79 22.61 1.70
CA PHE A 530 11.86 21.56 1.25
C PHE A 530 10.97 22.08 0.12
N ASP A 531 10.39 23.27 0.25
CA ASP A 531 9.60 23.91 -0.80
C ASP A 531 10.38 24.03 -2.10
N VAL A 532 11.64 24.48 -2.05
CA VAL A 532 12.49 24.60 -3.25
C VAL A 532 12.77 23.22 -3.86
N CYS A 533 12.99 22.18 -3.03
CA CYS A 533 13.13 20.80 -3.52
C CYS A 533 11.87 20.35 -4.26
N LEU A 534 10.68 20.61 -3.72
CA LEU A 534 9.41 20.24 -4.36
C LEU A 534 9.25 20.91 -5.74
N ILE A 535 9.64 22.18 -5.88
CA ILE A 535 9.68 22.89 -7.17
C ILE A 535 10.68 22.20 -8.12
N ALA A 536 11.88 21.88 -7.64
CA ALA A 536 12.90 21.23 -8.46
C ALA A 536 12.45 19.85 -8.97
N VAL A 537 11.82 19.06 -8.12
CA VAL A 537 11.32 17.71 -8.43
C VAL A 537 10.16 17.79 -9.42
N SER A 538 9.12 18.56 -9.09
CA SER A 538 7.90 18.68 -9.91
C SER A 538 8.17 19.11 -11.36
N HIS A 539 9.15 20.00 -11.56
CA HIS A 539 9.57 20.47 -12.88
C HIS A 539 10.82 19.78 -13.45
N ARG A 540 11.39 18.77 -12.76
CA ARG A 540 12.66 18.12 -13.12
C ARG A 540 13.81 19.12 -13.36
N SER A 541 13.85 20.21 -12.59
CA SER A 541 14.87 21.25 -12.71
C SER A 541 16.18 20.81 -12.06
N LYS A 542 17.03 20.14 -12.85
CA LYS A 542 18.39 19.74 -12.42
C LYS A 542 19.22 20.93 -11.95
N LYS A 543 19.02 22.12 -12.53
CA LYS A 543 19.72 23.35 -12.11
C LYS A 543 19.34 23.74 -10.69
N LEU A 544 18.05 23.76 -10.38
CA LEU A 544 17.57 24.11 -9.04
C LEU A 544 18.02 23.07 -8.01
N ALA A 545 17.94 21.77 -8.34
CA ALA A 545 18.43 20.70 -7.49
C ALA A 545 19.93 20.85 -7.15
N ASN A 546 20.77 21.21 -8.12
CA ASN A 546 22.20 21.48 -7.89
C ASN A 546 22.44 22.72 -6.99
N SER A 547 21.65 23.79 -7.17
CA SER A 547 21.73 24.97 -6.31
C SER A 547 21.40 24.62 -4.86
N ILE A 548 20.33 23.86 -4.63
CA ILE A 548 19.92 23.40 -3.30
C ILE A 548 20.99 22.51 -2.67
N ALA A 549 21.50 21.53 -3.40
CA ALA A 549 22.51 20.61 -2.87
C ALA A 549 23.82 21.33 -2.52
N THR A 550 24.19 22.35 -3.29
CA THR A 550 25.34 23.22 -2.97
C THR A 550 25.12 23.98 -1.66
N ILE A 551 23.90 24.49 -1.44
CA ILE A 551 23.52 25.17 -0.19
C ILE A 551 23.56 24.18 0.99
N ALA A 552 22.99 22.98 0.83
CA ALA A 552 22.99 21.94 1.85
C ALA A 552 24.42 21.57 2.29
N VAL A 553 25.33 21.31 1.33
CA VAL A 553 26.75 21.03 1.62
C VAL A 553 27.45 22.21 2.27
N ARG A 554 27.16 23.46 1.84
CA ARG A 554 27.74 24.66 2.43
C ARG A 554 27.35 24.82 3.91
N ILE A 555 26.11 24.50 4.27
CA ILE A 555 25.59 24.66 5.64
C ILE A 555 25.98 23.48 6.55
N ALA A 556 26.29 22.31 5.98
CA ALA A 556 26.64 21.09 6.70
C ALA A 556 27.65 21.26 7.84
N PRO A 557 28.72 22.09 7.77
CA PRO A 557 29.65 22.25 8.89
C PRO A 557 28.99 22.81 10.17
N SER A 558 27.85 23.50 10.03
CA SER A 558 27.10 24.09 11.15
C SER A 558 25.99 23.16 11.69
N ALA A 559 25.73 22.03 11.03
CA ALA A 559 24.71 21.06 11.43
C ALA A 559 25.23 20.16 12.56
N VAL A 560 25.18 20.67 13.79
CA VAL A 560 25.68 19.96 14.98
C VAL A 560 24.62 19.11 15.69
N THR A 561 23.35 19.19 15.28
CA THR A 561 22.23 18.43 15.87
C THR A 561 21.79 17.28 14.98
N GLU A 562 21.09 16.31 15.57
CA GLU A 562 20.47 15.18 14.89
C GLU A 562 19.50 15.66 13.80
N GLU A 563 18.61 16.60 14.14
CA GLU A 563 17.57 17.12 13.26
C GLU A 563 18.19 17.84 12.05
N ALA A 564 19.27 18.60 12.26
CA ALA A 564 19.95 19.30 11.19
C ALA A 564 20.65 18.34 10.22
N ALA A 565 21.32 17.31 10.73
CA ALA A 565 21.95 16.29 9.90
C ALA A 565 20.91 15.48 9.09
N MET A 566 19.82 15.09 9.74
CA MET A 566 18.69 14.42 9.11
C MET A 566 18.06 15.30 8.01
N ALA A 567 17.78 16.57 8.30
CA ALA A 567 17.18 17.49 7.34
C ALA A 567 18.05 17.67 6.09
N LEU A 568 19.37 17.80 6.26
CA LEU A 568 20.31 17.92 5.13
C LEU A 568 20.31 16.66 4.25
N LEU A 569 20.31 15.47 4.85
CA LEU A 569 20.17 14.22 4.09
C LEU A 569 18.85 14.18 3.32
N GLN A 570 17.73 14.52 3.97
CA GLN A 570 16.40 14.53 3.34
C GLN A 570 16.35 15.54 2.18
N ILE A 571 16.96 16.71 2.31
CA ILE A 571 17.09 17.70 1.23
C ILE A 571 17.79 17.09 0.01
N ILE A 572 18.93 16.41 0.20
CA ILE A 572 19.66 15.77 -0.91
C ILE A 572 18.80 14.68 -1.57
N LEU A 573 18.15 13.82 -0.78
CA LEU A 573 17.31 12.75 -1.31
C LEU A 573 16.10 13.29 -2.07
N LEU A 574 15.42 14.32 -1.55
CA LEU A 574 14.31 14.98 -2.24
C LEU A 574 14.78 15.63 -3.54
N ALA A 575 15.85 16.44 -3.50
CA ALA A 575 16.39 17.11 -4.69
C ALA A 575 16.84 16.11 -5.77
N SER A 576 17.26 14.90 -5.39
CA SER A 576 17.58 13.82 -6.33
C SER A 576 16.40 13.44 -7.22
N GLY A 577 15.16 13.64 -6.75
CA GLY A 577 13.95 13.46 -7.54
C GLY A 577 13.90 14.32 -8.80
N ALA A 578 14.73 15.36 -8.97
CA ALA A 578 14.81 16.09 -10.24
C ALA A 578 15.44 15.27 -11.40
N PHE A 579 16.09 14.13 -11.11
CA PHE A 579 16.84 13.32 -12.07
C PHE A 579 16.09 12.03 -12.41
N GLU A 580 15.32 12.03 -13.50
CA GLU A 580 14.54 10.87 -13.92
C GLU A 580 15.40 9.67 -14.35
N ASN A 581 16.50 9.93 -15.09
CA ASN A 581 17.41 8.90 -15.57
C ASN A 581 18.15 8.23 -14.40
N GLU A 582 18.04 6.91 -14.30
CA GLU A 582 18.58 6.13 -13.18
C GLU A 582 20.09 6.27 -13.01
N ARG A 583 20.87 6.30 -14.10
CA ARG A 583 22.33 6.42 -14.01
C ARG A 583 22.75 7.82 -13.56
N GLU A 584 22.13 8.86 -14.13
CA GLU A 584 22.39 10.24 -13.72
C GLU A 584 21.99 10.47 -12.26
N TRP A 585 20.82 9.95 -11.87
CA TRP A 585 20.32 10.00 -10.50
C TRP A 585 21.27 9.32 -9.52
N ALA A 586 21.70 8.09 -9.80
CA ALA A 586 22.60 7.33 -8.92
C ALA A 586 23.94 8.07 -8.76
N ALA A 587 24.52 8.56 -9.87
CA ALA A 587 25.76 9.31 -9.86
C ALA A 587 25.64 10.63 -9.07
N TRP A 588 24.58 11.40 -9.34
CA TRP A 588 24.33 12.68 -8.67
C TRP A 588 24.10 12.51 -7.17
N THR A 589 23.26 11.55 -6.79
CA THR A 589 22.93 11.26 -5.38
C THR A 589 24.18 10.80 -4.63
N SER A 590 24.95 9.88 -5.22
CA SER A 590 26.17 9.37 -4.59
C SER A 590 27.21 10.47 -4.34
N ASP A 591 27.45 11.35 -5.33
CA ASP A 591 28.38 12.48 -5.20
C ASP A 591 27.97 13.42 -4.06
N HIS A 592 26.68 13.79 -3.98
CA HIS A 592 26.22 14.76 -2.99
C HIS A 592 26.11 14.18 -1.58
N LEU A 593 25.75 12.89 -1.45
CA LEU A 593 25.81 12.20 -0.16
C LEU A 593 27.25 12.08 0.35
N ASP A 594 28.21 11.78 -0.54
CA ASP A 594 29.64 11.72 -0.19
C ASP A 594 30.15 13.10 0.26
N ARG A 595 29.84 14.15 -0.49
CA ARG A 595 30.21 15.53 -0.11
C ARG A 595 29.60 15.94 1.22
N LEU A 596 28.32 15.59 1.47
CA LEU A 596 27.66 15.87 2.74
C LEU A 596 28.37 15.13 3.89
N GLY A 597 28.64 13.83 3.74
CA GLY A 597 29.35 13.03 4.74
C GLY A 597 30.76 13.55 5.05
N ASN A 598 31.49 14.06 4.06
CA ASN A 598 32.82 14.67 4.26
C ASN A 598 32.78 16.06 4.92
N THR A 599 31.61 16.71 4.97
CA THR A 599 31.49 18.11 5.41
C THR A 599 30.79 18.24 6.77
N LEU A 600 29.98 17.26 7.16
CA LEU A 600 29.34 17.22 8.47
C LEU A 600 30.38 17.15 9.60
N PRO A 601 30.11 17.80 10.75
CA PRO A 601 31.01 17.75 11.90
C PRO A 601 31.07 16.33 12.50
N CYS A 602 32.27 15.94 12.96
CA CYS A 602 32.44 14.69 13.71
C CYS A 602 31.61 14.71 15.01
N GLY A 603 31.18 13.54 15.48
CA GLY A 603 30.34 13.38 16.67
C GLY A 603 28.92 12.94 16.32
N GLU A 604 27.92 13.47 17.02
CA GLU A 604 26.54 12.97 16.89
C GLU A 604 25.96 13.16 15.49
N ALA A 605 26.21 14.30 14.84
CA ALA A 605 25.67 14.60 13.52
C ALA A 605 26.08 13.57 12.45
N ILE A 606 27.37 13.21 12.37
CA ILE A 606 27.85 12.22 11.40
C ILE A 606 27.40 10.79 11.74
N LYS A 607 27.25 10.47 13.03
CA LYS A 607 26.73 9.19 13.51
C LYS A 607 25.26 9.01 13.10
N ILE A 608 24.42 10.01 13.36
CA ILE A 608 23.03 10.04 12.92
C ILE A 608 22.96 9.93 11.39
N PHE A 609 23.76 10.71 10.66
CA PHE A 609 23.83 10.62 9.21
C PHE A 609 24.16 9.19 8.73
N HIS A 610 25.11 8.49 9.38
CA HIS A 610 25.41 7.10 9.10
C HIS A 610 24.22 6.16 9.37
N GLU A 611 23.54 6.29 10.51
CA GLU A 611 22.35 5.47 10.85
C GLU A 611 21.24 5.63 9.81
N HIS A 612 21.00 6.87 9.36
CA HIS A 612 20.04 7.14 8.32
C HIS A 612 20.48 6.64 6.94
N LEU A 613 21.77 6.70 6.58
CA LEU A 613 22.28 6.08 5.35
C LEU A 613 22.05 4.56 5.34
N VAL A 614 22.22 3.88 6.49
CA VAL A 614 21.89 2.46 6.62
C VAL A 614 20.41 2.21 6.36
N ALA A 615 19.52 3.10 6.79
CA ALA A 615 18.10 3.03 6.48
C ALA A 615 17.81 3.26 4.98
N VAL A 616 18.46 4.24 4.35
CA VAL A 616 18.37 4.49 2.90
C VAL A 616 18.81 3.27 2.10
N ARG A 617 19.90 2.60 2.51
CA ARG A 617 20.42 1.41 1.84
C ARG A 617 19.41 0.25 1.81
N LYS A 618 18.54 0.12 2.82
CA LYS A 618 17.52 -0.94 2.88
C LYS A 618 16.46 -0.82 1.78
N VAL A 619 16.28 0.36 1.21
CA VAL A 619 15.23 0.65 0.21
C VAL A 619 15.79 0.89 -1.19
N LEU A 620 17.10 0.69 -1.38
CA LEU A 620 17.78 0.77 -2.67
C LEU A 620 18.11 -0.61 -3.23
N PRO A 621 18.22 -0.76 -4.56
CA PRO A 621 18.81 -1.95 -5.14
C PRO A 621 20.25 -2.15 -4.64
N ILE A 622 20.59 -3.38 -4.26
CA ILE A 622 21.95 -3.73 -3.78
C ILE A 622 23.02 -3.38 -4.83
N SER A 623 22.66 -3.38 -6.12
CA SER A 623 23.55 -3.07 -7.24
C SER A 623 24.03 -1.62 -7.30
N ASP A 624 23.28 -0.69 -6.71
CA ASP A 624 23.45 0.73 -7.10
C ASP A 624 24.55 1.44 -6.30
N LEU A 625 25.02 0.85 -5.19
CA LEU A 625 26.12 1.34 -4.32
C LEU A 625 26.07 2.85 -4.00
N VAL A 626 24.90 3.48 -4.11
CA VAL A 626 24.73 4.95 -4.06
C VAL A 626 25.24 5.52 -2.75
N THR A 627 24.98 4.83 -1.65
CA THR A 627 25.35 5.26 -0.29
C THR A 627 26.73 4.80 0.15
N SER A 628 27.39 3.88 -0.57
CA SER A 628 28.53 3.13 -0.04
C SER A 628 29.74 4.00 0.33
N ARG A 629 30.03 5.05 -0.46
CA ARG A 629 31.12 5.99 -0.16
C ARG A 629 30.81 6.83 1.09
N ALA A 630 29.61 7.41 1.12
CA ALA A 630 29.15 8.24 2.23
C ALA A 630 29.05 7.42 3.54
N GLU A 631 28.58 6.17 3.47
CA GLU A 631 28.57 5.25 4.62
C GLU A 631 29.99 4.98 5.12
N ALA A 632 30.95 4.71 4.24
CA ALA A 632 32.33 4.45 4.64
C ALA A 632 32.99 5.66 5.32
N VAL A 633 32.74 6.87 4.80
CA VAL A 633 33.21 8.13 5.41
C VAL A 633 32.56 8.32 6.78
N ALA A 634 31.24 8.20 6.84
CA ALA A 634 30.49 8.44 8.08
C ALA A 634 30.83 7.40 9.16
N ALA A 635 30.99 6.12 8.80
CA ALA A 635 31.42 5.07 9.71
C ALA A 635 32.85 5.24 10.23
N ALA A 636 33.75 5.87 9.46
CA ALA A 636 35.11 6.14 9.90
C ALA A 636 35.21 7.39 10.80
N ALA A 637 34.24 8.31 10.69
CA ALA A 637 34.19 9.57 11.43
C ALA A 637 33.25 9.55 12.65
N SER A 638 32.39 8.53 12.75
CA SER A 638 31.57 8.18 13.93
C SER A 638 32.43 7.45 14.96
#